data_AF-A0A7S2EHA4-F1
#
_entry.id   AF-A0A7S2EHA4-F1
#
_cell.length_a   1.000
_cell.length_b   1.000
_cell.length_c   1.000
_cell.angle_alpha   90.00
_cell.angle_beta   90.00
_cell.angle_gamma   90.00
#
_symmetry.space_group_name_H-M   'P 1'
#
loop_
_entity.id
_entity.type
_entity.pdbx_description
1 polymer ?
#
loop_
_entity_poly.entity_id
_entity_poly.type
_entity_poly.pdbx_seq_one_letter_code
_entity_poly.pdbx_strand_id
1 'polypeptide(L)'
;MSFSSKKDIVYLNVRGTFMIVKRSTLRIIKDSKLERQFDDSAWTDQHPDKLSSKKWSYEEVTGWAKRHAEIPDEVAVIFEENKVNGLELLALGRDDLKELGIQRPGTLALVTKAITDLRTRSQNQYVFIDHSAYCFGKIIDQLRLMAMCKEDYAPLTLIDIHEMEQETFAKTVDFYFPGDLARRILKPFNSAFLTSEQTCKLFEWLSEHEEVSNIRLLYRASRDGWQASQFHSKCDNQGPTVTIVRTTGNYIFGGFCDTPWTSDGEYRSSPKAFLFTLKCHSGLCPTKMMQTSVSCSAVYHYSRYGPTFGDNHDIYIADNANSNASSYTNVGSAYECPPGQTSNAFLTGSQNFQAAEVEVFSVAADMWGSFLYADKTTKHQPESTEVVGSEDKTDMETITFDEFPNDIDTLMSEEQEALTNAKKELQKVKDNMEKEEDFIKKMSFSSKKDIVYLNVRGTFMIVKRSTLRIIKDSKLERQFDDSAWTDQHPDKLSSKKWSYEEVTGWAKRHAEIPDEVAVIFEENKVNGLELLALGRDDLKELGIQRPGTLALVTKAITDLRTRSQNQYVFIDHSAYCFGKIIDQLRLMAMCKEDYAPLTLIDIHEMEQETFAKTVDFYFPGDLAQLIFNPFNSSFLTSEQ
;
A
#
# COMPACT_ATOMS: atom_id res chain seq x y z
N MET A 1 8.49 30.87 -11.76
CA MET A 1 7.63 29.67 -11.67
C MET A 1 6.73 29.86 -10.44
N SER A 2 5.44 30.10 -10.66
CA SER A 2 4.50 30.54 -9.64
C SER A 2 4.18 29.43 -8.63
N PHE A 3 4.19 29.78 -7.35
CA PHE A 3 3.64 29.00 -6.25
C PHE A 3 2.20 28.55 -6.56
N SER A 4 2.01 27.29 -6.96
CA SER A 4 0.69 26.65 -6.93
C SER A 4 0.42 26.20 -5.48
N SER A 5 -0.69 26.71 -4.98
CA SER A 5 -1.06 26.82 -3.57
C SER A 5 -1.08 25.51 -2.78
N LYS A 6 -1.05 25.62 -1.44
CA LYS A 6 -1.46 24.62 -0.43
C LYS A 6 -2.86 24.00 -0.64
N LYS A 7 -3.54 24.23 -1.78
CA LYS A 7 -4.91 23.79 -2.13
C LYS A 7 -4.97 22.52 -2.97
N ASP A 8 -3.85 21.91 -3.35
CA ASP A 8 -3.82 20.69 -4.20
C ASP A 8 -3.54 19.40 -3.39
N ILE A 9 -3.54 19.43 -2.06
CA ILE A 9 -3.27 18.25 -1.21
C ILE A 9 -4.57 17.72 -0.61
N VAL A 10 -4.80 16.42 -0.75
CA VAL A 10 -5.95 15.69 -0.20
C VAL A 10 -5.46 14.71 0.86
N TYR A 11 -6.15 14.71 2.01
CA TYR A 11 -5.96 13.72 3.06
C TYR A 11 -7.07 12.66 2.95
N LEU A 12 -6.70 11.39 2.85
CA LEU A 12 -7.63 10.27 2.72
C LEU A 12 -7.57 9.40 3.97
N ASN A 13 -8.71 8.88 4.40
CA ASN A 13 -8.80 7.83 5.41
C ASN A 13 -9.41 6.60 4.73
N VAL A 14 -8.56 5.62 4.42
CA VAL A 14 -8.94 4.37 3.76
C VAL A 14 -9.07 3.29 4.83
N ARG A 15 -10.27 3.05 5.34
CA ARG A 15 -10.55 2.08 6.43
C ARG A 15 -9.56 2.15 7.62
N GLY A 16 -9.23 3.36 8.07
CA GLY A 16 -8.30 3.59 9.20
C GLY A 16 -6.84 3.82 8.80
N THR A 17 -6.48 3.62 7.53
CA THR A 17 -5.17 3.97 6.99
C THR A 17 -5.19 5.37 6.39
N PHE A 18 -4.32 6.24 6.88
CA PHE A 18 -4.23 7.62 6.41
C PHE A 18 -3.27 7.74 5.22
N MET A 19 -3.72 8.40 4.15
CA MET A 19 -2.91 8.65 2.95
C MET A 19 -2.96 10.12 2.57
N ILE A 20 -1.87 10.62 1.99
CA ILE A 20 -1.76 12.00 1.48
C ILE A 20 -1.47 11.93 -0.01
N VAL A 21 -2.30 12.59 -0.82
CA VAL A 21 -2.17 12.56 -2.28
C VAL A 21 -2.45 13.93 -2.88
N LYS A 22 -1.79 14.26 -4.00
CA LYS A 22 -2.15 15.46 -4.76
C LYS A 22 -3.49 15.23 -5.47
N ARG A 23 -4.36 16.23 -5.43
CA ARG A 23 -5.67 16.20 -6.10
C ARG A 23 -5.50 16.08 -7.62
N SER A 24 -4.48 16.75 -8.18
CA SER A 24 -4.07 16.58 -9.57
C SER A 24 -3.73 15.13 -9.95
N THR A 25 -3.16 14.32 -9.04
CA THR A 25 -2.88 12.90 -9.25
C THR A 25 -4.16 12.06 -9.32
N LEU A 26 -5.15 12.33 -8.46
CA LEU A 26 -6.44 11.63 -8.47
C LEU A 26 -7.28 11.89 -9.73
N ARG A 27 -7.00 12.99 -10.44
CA ARG A 27 -7.70 13.43 -11.65
C ARG A 27 -6.92 13.12 -12.95
N ILE A 28 -5.85 12.35 -12.87
CA ILE A 28 -4.97 12.12 -14.03
C ILE A 28 -5.64 11.30 -15.13
N ILE A 29 -6.50 10.35 -14.76
CA ILE A 29 -7.32 9.59 -15.71
C ILE A 29 -8.68 10.27 -15.83
N LYS A 30 -8.91 10.84 -17.00
CA LYS A 30 -10.17 11.48 -17.37
C LYS A 30 -11.33 10.49 -17.40
N ASP A 31 -12.52 10.98 -17.08
CA ASP A 31 -13.80 10.26 -17.04
C ASP A 31 -13.92 9.18 -15.95
N SER A 32 -12.91 9.07 -15.09
CA SER A 32 -12.92 8.15 -13.94
C SER A 32 -13.85 8.63 -12.82
N LYS A 33 -14.30 7.70 -11.96
CA LYS A 33 -15.07 8.08 -10.76
C LYS A 33 -14.22 8.92 -9.79
N LEU A 34 -12.92 8.67 -9.72
CA LEU A 34 -12.00 9.49 -8.92
C LEU A 34 -11.93 10.92 -9.46
N GLU A 35 -11.85 11.13 -10.77
CA GLU A 35 -11.88 12.49 -11.30
C GLU A 35 -13.17 13.22 -10.88
N ARG A 36 -14.33 12.59 -11.08
CA ARG A 36 -15.63 13.18 -10.72
C ARG A 36 -15.74 13.47 -9.23
N GLN A 37 -15.26 12.55 -8.39
CA GLN A 37 -15.26 12.69 -6.93
C GLN A 37 -14.40 13.86 -6.46
N PHE A 38 -13.34 14.20 -7.20
CA PHE A 38 -12.39 15.24 -6.84
C PHE A 38 -12.38 16.44 -7.81
N ASP A 39 -13.47 16.67 -8.56
CA ASP A 39 -13.60 17.77 -9.53
C ASP A 39 -13.80 19.16 -8.87
N ASP A 40 -13.49 20.25 -9.57
CA ASP A 40 -13.47 21.63 -9.04
C ASP A 40 -14.85 22.14 -8.61
N SER A 41 -15.90 21.66 -9.28
CA SER A 41 -17.30 21.94 -8.94
C SER A 41 -17.76 21.25 -7.65
N ALA A 42 -17.31 20.02 -7.39
CA ALA A 42 -17.67 19.23 -6.20
C ALA A 42 -16.78 19.52 -4.98
N TRP A 43 -15.52 19.93 -5.20
CA TRP A 43 -14.53 20.21 -4.15
C TRP A 43 -14.78 21.54 -3.41
N THR A 44 -15.32 22.55 -4.11
CA THR A 44 -15.62 23.85 -3.51
C THR A 44 -16.72 23.81 -2.44
N ASP A 45 -17.59 22.80 -2.48
CA ASP A 45 -18.61 22.52 -1.46
C ASP A 45 -18.11 21.68 -0.28
N GLN A 46 -16.90 21.09 -0.38
CA GLN A 46 -16.28 20.26 0.68
C GLN A 46 -15.16 20.99 1.44
N HIS A 47 -15.04 22.31 1.27
CA HIS A 47 -13.95 23.09 1.88
C HIS A 47 -14.08 23.15 3.43
N PRO A 48 -12.99 22.94 4.19
CA PRO A 48 -13.00 22.87 5.67
C PRO A 48 -13.59 24.09 6.39
N ASP A 49 -13.55 25.27 5.75
CA ASP A 49 -14.00 26.52 6.35
C ASP A 49 -15.53 26.69 6.33
N LYS A 50 -16.25 25.96 5.47
CA LYS A 50 -17.73 25.98 5.38
C LYS A 50 -18.41 24.79 6.07
N LEU A 51 -17.70 23.70 6.35
CA LEU A 51 -18.25 22.45 6.89
C LEU A 51 -18.02 22.23 8.39
N SER A 52 -17.40 23.17 9.09
CA SER A 52 -17.16 23.01 10.53
C SER A 52 -18.47 23.10 11.29
N SER A 53 -19.05 21.95 11.66
CA SER A 53 -20.19 21.89 12.59
C SER A 53 -19.88 22.52 13.95
N LYS A 54 -18.61 22.86 14.24
CA LYS A 54 -18.21 23.70 15.37
C LYS A 54 -18.63 25.17 15.23
N LYS A 55 -18.96 25.66 14.03
CA LYS A 55 -19.35 27.05 13.79
C LYS A 55 -20.85 27.23 13.56
N TRP A 56 -21.63 26.15 13.64
CA TRP A 56 -23.07 26.22 13.35
C TRP A 56 -23.81 27.08 14.37
N SER A 57 -24.67 27.97 13.87
CA SER A 57 -25.67 28.65 14.66
C SER A 57 -26.75 27.67 15.14
N TYR A 58 -27.59 28.08 16.10
CA TYR A 58 -28.72 27.24 16.55
C TYR A 58 -29.73 26.97 15.42
N GLU A 59 -29.87 27.88 14.46
CA GLU A 59 -30.73 27.73 13.28
C GLU A 59 -30.18 26.67 12.33
N GLU A 60 -28.85 26.63 12.16
CA GLU A 60 -28.16 25.63 11.34
C GLU A 60 -28.24 24.23 11.96
N VAL A 61 -28.11 24.11 13.29
CA VAL A 61 -28.34 22.87 14.04
C VAL A 61 -29.79 22.39 13.89
N THR A 62 -30.75 23.31 14.02
CA THR A 62 -32.17 23.02 13.85
C THR A 62 -32.47 22.53 12.43
N GLY A 63 -31.91 23.21 11.42
CA GLY A 63 -32.03 22.81 10.02
C GLY A 63 -31.37 21.46 9.73
N TRP A 64 -30.24 21.15 10.36
CA TRP A 64 -29.62 19.83 10.29
C TRP A 64 -30.54 18.75 10.87
N ALA A 65 -31.11 18.96 12.05
CA ALA A 65 -32.01 17.99 12.69
C ALA A 65 -33.27 17.74 11.85
N LYS A 66 -33.90 18.79 11.28
CA LYS A 66 -35.08 18.67 10.38
C LYS A 66 -34.79 17.92 9.08
N ARG A 67 -33.55 17.98 8.56
CA ARG A 67 -33.15 17.31 7.31
C ARG A 67 -32.65 15.89 7.53
N HIS A 68 -32.38 15.49 8.77
CA HIS A 68 -31.75 14.21 9.05
C HIS A 68 -32.81 13.09 9.08
N ALA A 69 -32.75 12.18 8.09
CA ALA A 69 -33.78 11.16 7.85
C ALA A 69 -34.14 10.27 9.06
N GLU A 70 -33.19 10.07 9.98
CA GLU A 70 -33.38 9.23 11.19
C GLU A 70 -33.74 10.03 12.46
N ILE A 71 -33.76 11.36 12.43
CA ILE A 71 -34.08 12.21 13.59
C ILE A 71 -35.54 12.67 13.48
N PRO A 72 -36.41 12.37 14.47
CA PRO A 72 -37.77 12.90 14.48
C PRO A 72 -37.80 14.44 14.55
N ASP A 73 -38.76 15.07 13.86
CA ASP A 73 -38.91 16.53 13.81
C ASP A 73 -39.03 17.19 15.19
N GLU A 74 -39.61 16.47 16.16
CA GLU A 74 -39.74 16.90 17.56
C GLU A 74 -38.38 17.22 18.20
N VAL A 75 -37.31 16.51 17.81
CA VAL A 75 -35.94 16.76 18.30
C VAL A 75 -35.41 18.09 17.79
N ALA A 76 -35.77 18.50 16.58
CA ALA A 76 -35.35 19.78 16.05
C ALA A 76 -35.99 20.94 16.81
N VAL A 77 -37.26 20.81 17.20
CA VAL A 77 -37.95 21.79 18.06
C VAL A 77 -37.25 21.90 19.42
N ILE A 78 -36.88 20.77 20.02
CA ILE A 78 -36.14 20.74 21.29
C ILE A 78 -34.79 21.47 21.18
N PHE A 79 -34.03 21.27 20.09
CA PHE A 79 -32.76 21.97 19.87
C PHE A 79 -32.97 23.48 19.62
N GLU A 80 -34.04 23.84 18.92
CA GLU A 80 -34.42 25.23 18.64
C GLU A 80 -34.79 25.98 19.94
N GLU A 81 -35.65 25.39 20.77
CA GLU A 81 -36.08 25.95 22.07
C GLU A 81 -34.90 26.14 23.03
N ASN A 82 -33.97 25.19 23.05
CA ASN A 82 -32.78 25.25 23.89
C ASN A 82 -31.61 26.03 23.24
N LYS A 83 -31.81 26.60 22.05
CA LYS A 83 -30.83 27.36 21.25
C LYS A 83 -29.49 26.63 21.09
N VAL A 84 -29.53 25.32 20.87
CA VAL A 84 -28.32 24.47 20.81
C VAL A 84 -27.49 24.84 19.58
N ASN A 85 -26.29 25.37 19.79
CA ASN A 85 -25.36 25.67 18.70
C ASN A 85 -24.47 24.47 18.35
N GLY A 86 -23.66 24.61 17.31
CA GLY A 86 -22.82 23.53 16.78
C GLY A 86 -21.80 22.95 17.78
N LEU A 87 -21.18 23.79 18.61
CA LEU A 87 -20.25 23.33 19.66
C LEU A 87 -20.99 22.55 20.76
N GLU A 88 -22.13 23.09 21.21
CA GLU A 88 -22.98 22.45 22.21
C GLU A 88 -23.48 21.09 21.69
N LEU A 89 -23.98 21.03 20.45
CA LEU A 89 -24.43 19.80 19.81
C LEU A 89 -23.34 18.72 19.82
N LEU A 90 -22.11 19.08 19.46
CA LEU A 90 -20.96 18.19 19.47
C LEU A 90 -20.47 17.84 20.89
N ALA A 91 -20.98 18.46 21.95
CA ALA A 91 -20.68 18.10 23.33
C ALA A 91 -21.77 17.23 23.98
N LEU A 92 -23.01 17.25 23.47
CA LEU A 92 -24.13 16.48 24.03
C LEU A 92 -23.88 14.98 24.04
N GLY A 93 -23.90 14.38 25.22
CA GLY A 93 -23.94 12.94 25.44
C GLY A 93 -25.37 12.42 25.56
N ARG A 94 -25.47 11.12 25.82
CA ARG A 94 -26.76 10.43 25.91
C ARG A 94 -27.62 10.94 27.08
N ASP A 95 -27.01 11.31 28.20
CA ASP A 95 -27.74 11.82 29.37
C ASP A 95 -28.13 13.29 29.21
N ASP A 96 -27.34 14.10 28.50
CA ASP A 96 -27.70 15.47 28.13
C ASP A 96 -28.97 15.53 27.28
N LEU A 97 -29.10 14.61 26.32
CA LEU A 97 -30.26 14.52 25.45
C LEU A 97 -31.54 14.16 26.22
N LYS A 98 -31.45 13.33 27.28
CA LYS A 98 -32.58 13.06 28.16
C LYS A 98 -33.02 14.31 28.91
N GLU A 99 -32.07 15.09 29.42
CA GLU A 99 -32.33 16.34 30.14
C GLU A 99 -32.93 17.42 29.24
N LEU A 100 -32.60 17.42 27.94
CA LEU A 100 -33.24 18.26 26.94
C LEU A 100 -34.70 17.84 26.62
N GLY A 101 -35.18 16.72 27.15
CA GLY A 101 -36.56 16.24 26.95
C GLY A 101 -36.70 15.04 26.02
N ILE A 102 -35.59 14.49 25.49
CA ILE A 102 -35.62 13.32 24.60
C ILE A 102 -35.65 12.04 25.46
N GLN A 103 -36.84 11.64 25.90
CA GLN A 103 -37.02 10.53 26.85
C GLN A 103 -37.14 9.16 26.17
N ARG A 104 -37.58 9.10 24.90
CA ARG A 104 -37.81 7.83 24.21
C ARG A 104 -36.47 7.14 23.91
N PRO A 105 -36.21 5.92 24.41
CA PRO A 105 -34.90 5.26 24.27
C PRO A 105 -34.45 5.04 22.81
N GLY A 106 -35.39 4.79 21.89
CA GLY A 106 -35.12 4.64 20.47
C GLY A 106 -34.67 5.95 19.82
N THR A 107 -35.42 7.04 20.05
CA THR A 107 -35.06 8.39 19.58
C THR A 107 -33.70 8.81 20.14
N LEU A 108 -33.46 8.54 21.42
CA LEU A 108 -32.21 8.84 22.09
C LEU A 108 -31.01 8.14 21.42
N ALA A 109 -31.16 6.87 21.05
CA ALA A 109 -30.11 6.12 20.34
C ALA A 109 -29.84 6.69 18.94
N LEU A 110 -30.89 7.04 18.19
CA LEU A 110 -30.77 7.61 16.85
C LEU A 110 -30.08 8.99 16.87
N VAL A 111 -30.49 9.86 17.78
CA VAL A 111 -29.89 11.20 17.94
C VAL A 111 -28.43 11.08 18.43
N THR A 112 -28.15 10.19 19.38
CA THR A 112 -26.77 9.94 19.86
C THR A 112 -25.86 9.43 18.74
N LYS A 113 -26.38 8.52 17.89
CA LYS A 113 -25.66 8.02 16.72
C LYS A 113 -25.39 9.14 15.71
N ALA A 114 -26.41 9.94 15.37
CA ALA A 114 -26.28 11.03 14.42
C ALA A 114 -25.28 12.12 14.90
N ILE A 115 -25.27 12.44 16.20
CA ILE A 115 -24.28 13.36 16.79
C ILE A 115 -22.88 12.74 16.77
N THR A 116 -22.74 11.44 17.05
CA THR A 116 -21.45 10.73 16.93
C THR A 116 -20.93 10.77 15.50
N ASP A 117 -21.77 10.47 14.51
CA ASP A 117 -21.39 10.55 13.09
C ASP A 117 -20.99 11.99 12.70
N LEU A 118 -21.69 13.00 13.22
CA LEU A 118 -21.36 14.39 13.01
C LEU A 118 -20.03 14.79 13.67
N ARG A 119 -19.71 14.26 14.87
CA ARG A 119 -18.41 14.44 15.53
C ARG A 119 -17.28 13.86 14.69
N THR A 120 -17.46 12.63 14.21
CA THR A 120 -16.47 11.95 13.35
C THR A 120 -16.22 12.74 12.07
N ARG A 121 -17.28 13.31 11.46
CA ARG A 121 -17.17 14.20 10.29
C ARG A 121 -16.50 15.54 10.61
N SER A 122 -16.77 16.12 11.79
CA SER A 122 -16.19 17.40 12.23
C SER A 122 -14.72 17.32 12.63
N GLN A 123 -14.25 16.14 13.03
CA GLN A 123 -12.86 15.86 13.42
C GLN A 123 -12.00 15.40 12.24
N ASN A 124 -12.60 14.79 11.22
CA ASN A 124 -11.87 14.25 10.08
C ASN A 124 -11.77 15.27 8.93
N GLN A 125 -10.59 15.88 8.76
CA GLN A 125 -10.17 16.56 7.52
C GLN A 125 -9.92 15.56 6.36
N TYR A 126 -10.47 14.35 6.44
CA TYR A 126 -10.14 13.22 5.59
C TYR A 126 -11.34 12.80 4.74
N VAL A 127 -11.11 12.56 3.45
CA VAL A 127 -12.11 11.89 2.60
C VAL A 127 -12.04 10.39 2.90
N PHE A 128 -13.16 9.81 3.35
CA PHE A 128 -13.24 8.39 3.66
C PHE A 128 -13.37 7.55 2.40
N ILE A 129 -12.57 6.50 2.31
CA ILE A 129 -12.60 5.52 1.23
C ILE A 129 -12.88 4.15 1.85
N ASP A 130 -14.02 3.56 1.48
CA ASP A 130 -14.45 2.25 2.00
C ASP A 130 -13.96 1.09 1.13
N HIS A 131 -12.64 1.00 0.93
CA HIS A 131 -11.99 -0.09 0.19
C HIS A 131 -10.73 -0.56 0.92
N SER A 132 -10.12 -1.65 0.44
CA SER A 132 -8.85 -2.15 0.98
C SER A 132 -7.78 -1.06 0.91
N ALA A 133 -7.20 -0.70 2.05
CA ALA A 133 -6.14 0.30 2.14
C ALA A 133 -4.91 -0.11 1.33
N TYR A 134 -4.60 -1.40 1.32
CA TYR A 134 -3.52 -1.95 0.50
C TYR A 134 -3.80 -1.73 -0.99
N CYS A 135 -4.95 -2.22 -1.47
CA CYS A 135 -5.31 -2.12 -2.90
C CYS A 135 -5.43 -0.66 -3.36
N PHE A 136 -6.10 0.19 -2.58
CA PHE A 136 -6.24 1.60 -2.92
C PHE A 136 -4.89 2.33 -2.89
N GLY A 137 -4.01 1.99 -1.95
CA GLY A 137 -2.64 2.50 -1.93
C GLY A 137 -1.88 2.18 -3.22
N LYS A 138 -1.96 0.93 -3.70
CA LYS A 138 -1.38 0.52 -4.98
C LYS A 138 -1.95 1.27 -6.18
N ILE A 139 -3.26 1.57 -6.18
CA ILE A 139 -3.88 2.43 -7.20
C ILE A 139 -3.25 3.83 -7.18
N ILE A 140 -3.10 4.43 -6.00
CA ILE A 140 -2.50 5.76 -5.86
C ILE A 140 -1.05 5.78 -6.37
N ASP A 141 -0.26 4.77 -6.03
CA ASP A 141 1.12 4.66 -6.50
C ASP A 141 1.18 4.58 -8.03
N GLN A 142 0.24 3.86 -8.66
CA GLN A 142 0.14 3.80 -10.12
C GLN A 142 -0.19 5.17 -10.72
N LEU A 143 -1.13 5.90 -10.14
CA LEU A 143 -1.48 7.24 -10.61
C LEU A 143 -0.33 8.24 -10.41
N ARG A 144 0.46 8.09 -9.33
CA ARG A 144 1.66 8.91 -9.08
C ARG A 144 2.72 8.66 -10.16
N LEU A 145 2.98 7.39 -10.48
CA LEU A 145 3.91 7.02 -11.55
C LEU A 145 3.45 7.61 -12.90
N MET A 146 2.15 7.49 -13.23
CA MET A 146 1.58 8.13 -14.42
C MET A 146 1.73 9.65 -14.43
N ALA A 147 1.65 10.30 -13.27
CA ALA A 147 1.82 11.74 -13.14
C ALA A 147 3.27 12.19 -13.37
N MET A 148 4.23 11.34 -13.00
CA MET A 148 5.66 11.58 -13.21
C MET A 148 6.07 11.38 -14.67
N CYS A 149 5.54 10.36 -15.35
CA CYS A 149 5.85 10.04 -16.76
C CYS A 149 5.20 10.99 -17.79
N LYS A 150 4.68 12.15 -17.37
CA LYS A 150 4.24 13.22 -18.30
C LYS A 150 5.41 13.91 -19.02
N GLU A 151 6.63 13.61 -18.62
CA GLU A 151 7.87 13.98 -19.29
C GLU A 151 8.62 12.69 -19.62
N ASP A 152 9.15 12.59 -20.85
CA ASP A 152 9.73 11.39 -21.43
C ASP A 152 10.71 10.65 -20.50
N TYR A 153 10.82 9.32 -20.70
CA TYR A 153 11.75 8.34 -20.08
C TYR A 153 11.30 7.62 -18.79
N ALA A 154 10.71 6.41 -18.95
CA ALA A 154 11.10 5.13 -18.31
C ALA A 154 9.92 4.13 -18.32
N PRO A 155 10.18 2.81 -18.49
CA PRO A 155 9.15 1.79 -18.38
C PRO A 155 8.65 1.72 -16.93
N LEU A 156 7.36 1.99 -16.74
CA LEU A 156 6.64 1.84 -15.48
C LEU A 156 7.01 0.50 -14.81
N THR A 157 7.78 0.50 -13.74
CA THR A 157 8.02 -0.68 -12.91
C THR A 157 6.67 -1.19 -12.39
N LEU A 158 6.48 -2.51 -12.47
CA LEU A 158 5.24 -3.14 -12.06
C LEU A 158 5.03 -2.91 -10.56
N ILE A 159 3.82 -2.54 -10.18
CA ILE A 159 3.42 -2.59 -8.78
C ILE A 159 3.17 -4.06 -8.46
N ASP A 160 4.00 -4.62 -7.59
CA ASP A 160 3.80 -5.97 -7.09
C ASP A 160 2.57 -6.01 -6.17
N ILE A 161 1.61 -6.86 -6.52
CA ILE A 161 0.36 -7.07 -5.80
C ILE A 161 0.35 -8.51 -5.33
N HIS A 162 0.27 -8.67 -4.01
CA HIS A 162 0.23 -9.97 -3.37
C HIS A 162 -0.90 -10.82 -3.97
N GLU A 163 -0.62 -12.11 -4.26
CA GLU A 163 -1.52 -13.02 -4.98
C GLU A 163 -2.95 -13.04 -4.41
N MET A 164 -3.08 -13.07 -3.08
CA MET A 164 -4.37 -13.06 -2.38
C MET A 164 -5.19 -11.76 -2.53
N GLU A 165 -4.58 -10.65 -2.92
CA GLU A 165 -5.23 -9.34 -3.03
C GLU A 165 -5.55 -8.96 -4.50
N GLN A 166 -5.15 -9.78 -5.48
CA GLN A 166 -5.31 -9.48 -6.90
C GLN A 166 -6.77 -9.30 -7.31
N GLU A 167 -7.67 -10.16 -6.82
CA GLU A 167 -9.12 -10.06 -7.10
C GLU A 167 -9.73 -8.80 -6.47
N THR A 168 -9.40 -8.52 -5.21
CA THR A 168 -9.84 -7.32 -4.50
C THR A 168 -9.32 -6.06 -5.17
N PHE A 169 -8.09 -6.09 -5.66
CA PHE A 169 -7.47 -5.00 -6.41
C PHE A 169 -8.22 -4.76 -7.73
N ALA A 170 -8.45 -5.81 -8.52
CA ALA A 170 -9.16 -5.71 -9.79
C ALA A 170 -10.58 -5.12 -9.60
N LYS A 171 -11.34 -5.60 -8.61
CA LYS A 171 -12.66 -5.05 -8.27
C LYS A 171 -12.59 -3.59 -7.83
N THR A 172 -11.58 -3.22 -7.06
CA THR A 172 -11.38 -1.83 -6.60
C THR A 172 -11.02 -0.92 -7.78
N VAL A 173 -10.17 -1.38 -8.70
CA VAL A 173 -9.83 -0.63 -9.92
C VAL A 173 -11.05 -0.45 -10.81
N ASP A 174 -11.80 -1.51 -11.10
CA ASP A 174 -13.00 -1.44 -11.94
C ASP A 174 -14.07 -0.51 -11.33
N PHE A 175 -14.19 -0.51 -10.00
CA PHE A 175 -15.06 0.45 -9.31
C PHE A 175 -14.70 1.90 -9.61
N TYR A 176 -13.42 2.27 -9.53
CA TYR A 176 -12.97 3.67 -9.72
C TYR A 176 -12.76 4.06 -11.18
N PHE A 177 -12.46 3.09 -12.04
CA PHE A 177 -12.11 3.27 -13.45
C PHE A 177 -12.95 2.31 -14.30
N PRO A 178 -14.26 2.57 -14.47
CA PRO A 178 -15.14 1.61 -15.14
C PRO A 178 -14.77 1.40 -16.61
N GLY A 179 -14.90 0.16 -17.07
CA GLY A 179 -14.73 -0.22 -18.48
C GLY A 179 -13.27 -0.15 -18.95
N ASP A 180 -13.04 0.44 -20.13
CA ASP A 180 -11.71 0.51 -20.74
C ASP A 180 -10.69 1.32 -19.91
N LEU A 181 -11.15 2.14 -18.95
CA LEU A 181 -10.28 2.90 -18.06
C LEU A 181 -9.51 2.01 -17.07
N ALA A 182 -10.10 0.89 -16.62
CA ALA A 182 -9.45 -0.07 -15.73
C ALA A 182 -8.18 -0.66 -16.37
N ARG A 183 -8.20 -0.85 -17.70
CA ARG A 183 -7.09 -1.42 -18.48
C ARG A 183 -5.82 -0.57 -18.40
N ARG A 184 -5.96 0.74 -18.19
CA ARG A 184 -4.82 1.66 -18.02
C ARG A 184 -4.09 1.45 -16.70
N ILE A 185 -4.79 0.97 -15.67
CA ILE A 185 -4.25 0.72 -14.33
C ILE A 185 -3.81 -0.74 -14.18
N LEU A 186 -4.61 -1.69 -14.68
CA LEU A 186 -4.37 -3.12 -14.47
C LEU A 186 -3.20 -3.68 -15.29
N LYS A 187 -2.65 -2.95 -16.27
CA LYS A 187 -1.60 -3.39 -17.19
C LYS A 187 -1.80 -4.86 -17.64
N PRO A 188 -2.55 -5.10 -18.73
CA PRO A 188 -2.97 -6.46 -19.09
C PRO A 188 -1.81 -7.45 -19.33
N PHE A 189 -0.60 -6.97 -19.61
CA PHE A 189 0.62 -7.77 -19.65
C PHE A 189 1.63 -7.26 -18.63
N ASN A 190 2.06 -8.13 -17.72
CA ASN A 190 3.26 -7.92 -16.89
C ASN A 190 4.53 -8.25 -17.68
N SER A 191 4.71 -7.60 -18.84
CA SER A 191 5.92 -7.75 -19.64
C SER A 191 7.05 -6.87 -19.12
N ALA A 192 8.26 -7.41 -19.08
CA ALA A 192 9.45 -6.67 -18.66
C ALA A 192 9.94 -5.64 -19.69
N PHE A 193 9.50 -5.71 -20.95
CA PHE A 193 10.08 -4.93 -22.05
C PHE A 193 9.09 -4.30 -23.02
N LEU A 194 7.79 -4.60 -22.96
CA LEU A 194 6.80 -3.91 -23.80
C LEU A 194 6.47 -2.51 -23.28
N THR A 195 6.29 -1.55 -24.20
CA THR A 195 5.74 -0.23 -23.86
C THR A 195 4.23 -0.30 -23.64
N SER A 196 3.63 0.74 -23.05
CA SER A 196 2.17 0.82 -22.86
C SER A 196 1.41 0.77 -24.19
N GLU A 197 1.90 1.44 -25.24
CA GLU A 197 1.28 1.43 -26.57
C GLU A 197 1.30 0.02 -27.18
N GLN A 198 2.46 -0.65 -27.11
CA GLN A 198 2.63 -2.02 -27.59
C GLN A 198 1.75 -3.01 -26.83
N THR A 199 1.65 -2.84 -25.51
CA THR A 199 0.79 -3.62 -24.63
C THR A 199 -0.68 -3.46 -24.99
N CYS A 200 -1.14 -2.22 -25.21
CA CYS A 200 -2.51 -1.95 -25.64
C CYS A 200 -2.80 -2.58 -27.01
N LYS A 201 -1.88 -2.46 -27.96
CA LYS A 201 -2.09 -3.00 -29.31
C LYS A 201 -2.16 -4.53 -29.32
N LEU A 202 -1.28 -5.19 -28.57
CA LEU A 202 -1.31 -6.64 -28.43
C LEU A 202 -2.60 -7.10 -27.72
N PHE A 203 -3.03 -6.38 -26.68
CA PHE A 203 -4.27 -6.69 -25.98
C PHE A 203 -5.51 -6.52 -26.88
N GLU A 204 -5.55 -5.48 -27.72
CA GLU A 204 -6.61 -5.28 -28.72
C GLU A 204 -6.76 -6.54 -29.60
N TRP A 205 -5.66 -7.05 -30.17
CA TRP A 205 -5.70 -8.25 -31.02
C TRP A 205 -6.10 -9.53 -30.30
N LEU A 206 -5.77 -9.65 -29.00
CA LEU A 206 -6.14 -10.81 -28.20
C LEU A 206 -7.61 -10.74 -27.76
N SER A 207 -8.12 -9.54 -27.47
CA SER A 207 -9.52 -9.33 -27.08
C SER A 207 -10.54 -9.63 -28.18
N GLU A 208 -10.08 -9.86 -29.42
CA GLU A 208 -10.90 -10.41 -30.51
C GLU A 208 -11.35 -11.86 -30.25
N HIS A 209 -10.74 -12.56 -29.28
CA HIS A 209 -11.06 -13.94 -28.94
C HIS A 209 -11.78 -14.03 -27.58
N GLU A 210 -12.98 -14.62 -27.56
CA GLU A 210 -13.85 -14.73 -26.37
C GLU A 210 -13.21 -15.50 -25.19
N GLU A 211 -12.22 -16.33 -25.46
CA GLU A 211 -11.51 -17.16 -24.45
C GLU A 211 -10.46 -16.36 -23.65
N VAL A 212 -10.14 -15.14 -24.10
CA VAL A 212 -9.13 -14.30 -23.45
C VAL A 212 -9.71 -13.64 -22.21
N SER A 213 -9.42 -14.23 -21.06
CA SER A 213 -9.52 -13.57 -19.76
C SER A 213 -8.39 -14.03 -18.86
N ASN A 214 -8.10 -13.25 -17.81
CA ASN A 214 -7.02 -13.52 -16.84
C ASN A 214 -5.62 -13.80 -17.44
N ILE A 215 -4.96 -12.74 -17.94
CA ILE A 215 -3.61 -12.87 -18.53
C ILE A 215 -2.58 -13.07 -17.42
N ARG A 216 -1.85 -14.20 -17.47
CA ARG A 216 -0.85 -14.57 -16.45
C ARG A 216 0.49 -14.94 -17.08
N LEU A 217 1.58 -14.35 -16.60
CA LEU A 217 2.94 -14.72 -17.02
C LEU A 217 3.26 -16.16 -16.57
N LEU A 218 3.49 -17.06 -17.53
CA LEU A 218 3.88 -18.45 -17.27
C LEU A 218 5.41 -18.59 -17.22
N TYR A 219 6.07 -18.05 -18.24
CA TYR A 219 7.50 -18.21 -18.46
C TYR A 219 8.16 -16.90 -18.87
N ARG A 220 9.31 -16.60 -18.28
CA ARG A 220 10.23 -15.55 -18.69
C ARG A 220 11.63 -16.13 -18.71
N ALA A 221 12.28 -16.14 -19.87
CA ALA A 221 13.56 -16.82 -20.05
C ALA A 221 14.66 -16.30 -19.09
N SER A 222 14.71 -14.99 -18.86
CA SER A 222 15.66 -14.41 -17.89
C SER A 222 15.39 -14.79 -16.42
N ARG A 223 14.15 -15.16 -16.06
CA ARG A 223 13.76 -15.56 -14.70
C ARG A 223 13.84 -17.07 -14.50
N ASP A 224 13.30 -17.82 -15.46
CA ASP A 224 13.06 -19.26 -15.35
C ASP A 224 14.15 -20.11 -16.03
N GLY A 225 15.08 -19.46 -16.74
CA GLY A 225 16.17 -20.11 -17.49
C GLY A 225 15.85 -20.24 -18.98
N TRP A 226 16.91 -20.38 -19.79
CA TRP A 226 16.83 -20.31 -21.26
C TRP A 226 16.71 -21.68 -21.97
N GLN A 227 16.69 -22.76 -21.21
CA GLN A 227 16.56 -24.11 -21.77
C GLN A 227 15.13 -24.36 -22.25
N ALA A 228 14.97 -25.04 -23.39
CA ALA A 228 13.66 -25.44 -23.91
C ALA A 228 12.84 -26.24 -22.89
N SER A 229 13.51 -27.07 -22.09
CA SER A 229 12.91 -27.82 -20.99
C SER A 229 12.22 -26.95 -19.93
N GLN A 230 12.72 -25.72 -19.69
CA GLN A 230 12.11 -24.79 -18.74
C GLN A 230 10.88 -24.09 -19.31
N PHE A 231 10.88 -23.81 -20.61
CA PHE A 231 9.67 -23.36 -21.30
C PHE A 231 8.57 -24.43 -21.16
N HIS A 232 8.86 -25.68 -21.51
CA HIS A 232 7.88 -26.76 -21.47
C HIS A 232 7.39 -27.08 -20.05
N SER A 233 8.27 -27.08 -19.05
CA SER A 233 7.86 -27.31 -17.65
C SER A 233 6.86 -26.26 -17.12
N LYS A 234 6.85 -25.05 -17.71
CA LYS A 234 5.98 -23.93 -17.31
C LYS A 234 4.75 -23.76 -18.20
N CYS A 235 4.86 -24.07 -19.49
CA CYS A 235 3.86 -23.71 -20.49
C CYS A 235 3.03 -24.90 -21.00
N ASP A 236 3.49 -26.13 -20.82
CA ASP A 236 2.73 -27.30 -21.25
C ASP A 236 1.40 -27.41 -20.49
N ASN A 237 0.37 -27.79 -21.23
CA ASN A 237 -1.00 -27.98 -20.74
C ASN A 237 -1.64 -26.74 -20.07
N GLN A 238 -1.13 -25.53 -20.30
CA GLN A 238 -1.66 -24.29 -19.68
C GLN A 238 -2.81 -23.63 -20.46
N GLY A 239 -3.29 -24.25 -21.54
CA GLY A 239 -4.32 -23.65 -22.40
C GLY A 239 -3.76 -22.71 -23.47
N PRO A 240 -4.59 -21.78 -23.99
CA PRO A 240 -4.16 -20.74 -24.90
C PRO A 240 -3.03 -19.89 -24.34
N THR A 241 -2.03 -19.59 -25.17
CA THR A 241 -0.88 -18.77 -24.78
C THR A 241 -0.51 -17.72 -25.82
N VAL A 242 0.11 -16.64 -25.36
CA VAL A 242 0.79 -15.66 -26.21
C VAL A 242 2.27 -15.63 -25.88
N THR A 243 3.10 -15.80 -26.90
CA THR A 243 4.56 -15.71 -26.83
C THR A 243 4.99 -14.34 -27.35
N ILE A 244 5.90 -13.68 -26.63
CA ILE A 244 6.51 -12.40 -27.01
C ILE A 244 8.02 -12.56 -26.94
N VAL A 245 8.70 -12.22 -28.04
CA VAL A 245 10.15 -12.33 -28.21
C VAL A 245 10.72 -10.94 -28.42
N ARG A 246 11.80 -10.62 -27.70
CA ARG A 246 12.65 -9.46 -27.95
C ARG A 246 14.02 -9.93 -28.40
N THR A 247 14.51 -9.44 -29.53
CA THR A 247 15.85 -9.78 -30.03
C THR A 247 16.91 -8.83 -29.51
N THR A 248 18.19 -9.19 -29.65
CA THR A 248 19.32 -8.29 -29.33
C THR A 248 19.34 -7.02 -30.21
N GLY A 249 18.73 -7.08 -31.41
CA GLY A 249 18.46 -5.91 -32.27
C GLY A 249 17.29 -5.04 -31.82
N ASN A 250 16.67 -5.32 -30.66
CA ASN A 250 15.49 -4.64 -30.13
C ASN A 250 14.25 -4.70 -31.05
N TYR A 251 14.12 -5.78 -31.84
CA TYR A 251 12.89 -6.11 -32.55
C TYR A 251 11.98 -6.94 -31.64
N ILE A 252 10.67 -6.75 -31.78
CA ILE A 252 9.65 -7.33 -30.91
C ILE A 252 8.56 -7.95 -31.78
N PHE A 253 8.37 -9.25 -31.62
CA PHE A 253 7.40 -10.06 -32.37
C PHE A 253 7.03 -11.31 -31.58
N GLY A 254 6.09 -12.09 -32.09
CA GLY A 254 5.65 -13.29 -31.42
C GLY A 254 4.44 -13.92 -32.06
N GLY A 255 3.75 -14.77 -31.31
CA GLY A 255 2.58 -15.49 -31.78
C GLY A 255 1.62 -15.83 -30.65
N PHE A 256 0.33 -15.90 -30.99
CA PHE A 256 -0.73 -16.44 -30.15
C PHE A 256 -1.10 -17.84 -30.65
N CYS A 257 -1.34 -18.76 -29.72
CA CYS A 257 -1.94 -20.06 -30.02
C CYS A 257 -3.06 -20.36 -29.02
N ASP A 258 -4.16 -20.93 -29.54
CA ASP A 258 -5.32 -21.40 -28.78
C ASP A 258 -5.21 -22.89 -28.37
N THR A 259 -4.10 -23.55 -28.70
CA THR A 259 -3.86 -24.97 -28.39
C THR A 259 -2.77 -25.12 -27.31
N PRO A 260 -2.99 -25.94 -26.27
CA PRO A 260 -2.00 -26.16 -25.22
C PRO A 260 -0.75 -26.88 -25.74
N TRP A 261 0.43 -26.47 -25.28
CA TRP A 261 1.70 -27.15 -25.56
C TRP A 261 1.77 -28.54 -24.89
N THR A 262 2.43 -29.51 -25.53
CA THR A 262 2.43 -30.94 -25.09
C THR A 262 3.79 -31.65 -25.12
N SER A 263 4.86 -31.04 -25.63
CA SER A 263 6.22 -31.64 -25.71
C SER A 263 6.35 -32.95 -26.49
N ASP A 264 5.36 -33.34 -27.29
CA ASP A 264 5.31 -34.67 -27.96
C ASP A 264 6.07 -34.73 -29.29
N GLY A 265 6.61 -33.62 -29.79
CA GLY A 265 7.29 -33.60 -31.09
C GLY A 265 6.36 -33.61 -32.29
N GLU A 266 5.09 -33.27 -32.12
CA GLU A 266 4.11 -33.22 -33.20
C GLU A 266 3.73 -31.79 -33.57
N TYR A 267 3.30 -31.63 -34.83
CA TYR A 267 2.61 -30.43 -35.28
C TYR A 267 1.16 -30.44 -34.78
N ARG A 268 0.68 -29.28 -34.31
CA ARG A 268 -0.71 -29.12 -33.86
C ARG A 268 -1.45 -28.04 -34.64
N SER A 269 -2.72 -28.30 -34.90
CA SER A 269 -3.67 -27.32 -35.38
C SER A 269 -3.96 -26.32 -34.28
N SER A 270 -4.02 -25.03 -34.61
CA SER A 270 -4.39 -23.95 -33.69
C SER A 270 -5.23 -22.96 -34.49
N PRO A 271 -6.55 -23.17 -34.65
CA PRO A 271 -7.36 -22.46 -35.64
C PRO A 271 -7.42 -20.95 -35.45
N LYS A 272 -7.22 -20.47 -34.20
CA LYS A 272 -7.21 -19.04 -33.88
C LYS A 272 -5.80 -18.46 -33.80
N ALA A 273 -4.76 -19.25 -34.07
CA ALA A 273 -3.39 -18.77 -34.00
C ALA A 273 -3.11 -17.66 -35.02
N PHE A 274 -2.30 -16.72 -34.59
CA PHE A 274 -1.79 -15.62 -35.42
C PHE A 274 -0.39 -15.25 -34.97
N LEU A 275 0.41 -14.71 -35.89
CA LEU A 275 1.69 -14.07 -35.58
C LEU A 275 1.51 -12.56 -35.49
N PHE A 276 2.44 -11.89 -34.83
CA PHE A 276 2.45 -10.43 -34.77
C PHE A 276 3.87 -9.87 -34.70
N THR A 277 4.00 -8.61 -35.11
CA THR A 277 5.16 -7.78 -34.79
C THR A 277 4.71 -6.46 -34.19
N LEU A 278 5.39 -6.03 -33.12
CA LEU A 278 5.21 -4.75 -32.45
C LEU A 278 6.34 -3.76 -32.80
N LYS A 279 7.47 -4.29 -33.28
CA LYS A 279 8.61 -3.55 -33.81
C LYS A 279 9.45 -4.49 -34.69
N CYS A 280 9.63 -4.15 -35.97
CA CYS A 280 10.39 -4.97 -36.91
C CYS A 280 11.49 -4.18 -37.62
N HIS A 281 12.41 -4.88 -38.28
CA HIS A 281 13.48 -4.29 -39.07
C HIS A 281 12.97 -3.45 -40.24
N SER A 282 11.96 -3.93 -40.96
CA SER A 282 11.37 -3.21 -42.10
C SER A 282 10.65 -1.91 -41.73
N GLY A 283 10.50 -1.60 -40.44
CA GLY A 283 9.87 -0.36 -39.97
C GLY A 283 8.36 -0.30 -40.16
N LEU A 284 7.71 -1.44 -40.41
CA LEU A 284 6.25 -1.51 -40.43
C LEU A 284 5.67 -1.15 -39.05
N CYS A 285 4.52 -0.47 -39.07
CA CYS A 285 3.69 -0.32 -37.88
C CYS A 285 3.33 -1.69 -37.29
N PRO A 286 2.90 -1.75 -36.02
CA PRO A 286 2.45 -3.01 -35.41
C PRO A 286 1.47 -3.76 -36.32
N THR A 287 1.82 -5.00 -36.68
CA THR A 287 1.14 -5.79 -37.71
C THR A 287 0.78 -7.16 -37.17
N LYS A 288 -0.48 -7.57 -37.38
CA LYS A 288 -1.02 -8.93 -37.13
C LYS A 288 -0.96 -9.72 -38.43
N MET A 289 -0.54 -10.98 -38.36
CA MET A 289 -0.34 -11.87 -39.49
C MET A 289 -1.14 -13.15 -39.25
N MET A 290 -2.15 -13.37 -40.09
CA MET A 290 -3.08 -14.50 -39.96
C MET A 290 -2.50 -15.75 -40.62
N GLN A 291 -3.07 -16.92 -40.32
CA GLN A 291 -2.74 -18.14 -41.05
C GLN A 291 -3.20 -18.03 -42.51
N THR A 292 -2.37 -18.50 -43.45
CA THR A 292 -2.70 -18.53 -44.90
C THR A 292 -3.84 -19.50 -45.18
N SER A 293 -3.93 -20.57 -44.39
CA SER A 293 -5.04 -21.51 -44.31
C SER A 293 -5.03 -22.15 -42.93
N VAL A 294 -6.19 -22.56 -42.41
CA VAL A 294 -6.24 -23.28 -41.13
C VAL A 294 -5.48 -24.58 -41.28
N SER A 295 -4.25 -24.60 -40.76
CA SER A 295 -3.28 -25.68 -40.98
C SER A 295 -3.24 -26.60 -39.77
N CYS A 296 -3.07 -27.91 -40.01
CA CYS A 296 -2.72 -28.85 -38.95
C CYS A 296 -1.32 -28.63 -38.38
N SER A 297 -0.53 -27.75 -38.99
CA SER A 297 0.85 -27.42 -38.65
C SER A 297 1.00 -25.95 -38.21
N ALA A 298 0.08 -25.47 -37.37
CA ALA A 298 0.08 -24.07 -36.90
C ALA A 298 1.16 -23.82 -35.82
N VAL A 299 1.47 -24.82 -35.00
CA VAL A 299 2.51 -24.80 -33.96
C VAL A 299 3.21 -26.16 -33.89
N TYR A 300 4.44 -26.21 -33.39
CA TYR A 300 5.24 -27.43 -33.28
C TYR A 300 5.71 -27.68 -31.85
N HIS A 301 5.39 -28.85 -31.30
CA HIS A 301 5.49 -29.13 -29.85
C HIS A 301 6.71 -29.99 -29.51
N TYR A 302 7.86 -29.77 -30.15
CA TYR A 302 9.05 -30.57 -29.87
C TYR A 302 9.75 -30.13 -28.60
N SER A 303 9.93 -31.07 -27.65
CA SER A 303 10.47 -30.83 -26.31
C SER A 303 11.87 -30.20 -26.25
N ARG A 304 12.63 -30.26 -27.34
CA ARG A 304 13.97 -29.63 -27.43
C ARG A 304 13.93 -28.21 -27.97
N TYR A 305 12.75 -27.72 -28.38
CA TYR A 305 12.57 -26.41 -28.98
C TYR A 305 11.83 -25.49 -28.00
N GLY A 306 12.07 -24.20 -28.10
CA GLY A 306 11.18 -23.21 -27.47
C GLY A 306 9.86 -23.07 -28.24
N PRO A 307 9.09 -22.01 -27.95
CA PRO A 307 7.87 -21.71 -28.70
C PRO A 307 8.13 -21.68 -30.21
N THR A 308 7.40 -22.50 -30.95
CA THR A 308 7.60 -22.66 -32.41
C THR A 308 6.27 -22.61 -33.13
N PHE A 309 6.18 -21.73 -34.13
CA PHE A 309 4.97 -21.45 -34.90
C PHE A 309 5.18 -21.74 -36.38
N GLY A 310 4.20 -22.41 -36.98
CA GLY A 310 4.08 -22.60 -38.42
C GLY A 310 4.81 -23.81 -38.99
N ASP A 311 4.33 -24.24 -40.15
CA ASP A 311 4.92 -25.29 -40.97
C ASP A 311 6.27 -24.81 -41.53
N ASN A 312 7.32 -25.62 -41.44
CA ASN A 312 8.73 -25.17 -41.62
C ASN A 312 9.16 -23.99 -40.72
N HIS A 313 8.44 -23.74 -39.63
CA HIS A 313 8.76 -22.80 -38.55
C HIS A 313 8.89 -21.34 -39.01
N ASP A 314 7.76 -20.69 -39.28
CA ASP A 314 7.67 -19.23 -39.49
C ASP A 314 8.35 -18.45 -38.34
N ILE A 315 8.24 -18.94 -37.10
CA ILE A 315 9.04 -18.51 -35.95
C ILE A 315 9.57 -19.75 -35.22
N TYR A 316 10.88 -19.82 -35.03
CA TYR A 316 11.56 -20.84 -34.24
C TYR A 316 12.44 -20.20 -33.15
N ILE A 317 12.23 -20.62 -31.90
CA ILE A 317 13.08 -20.25 -30.77
C ILE A 317 13.92 -21.46 -30.37
N ALA A 318 15.24 -21.31 -30.53
CA ALA A 318 16.19 -22.37 -30.20
C ALA A 318 16.37 -22.57 -28.70
N ASP A 319 16.82 -23.75 -28.31
CA ASP A 319 17.35 -24.00 -26.98
C ASP A 319 18.50 -23.03 -26.67
N ASN A 320 18.51 -22.48 -25.45
CA ASN A 320 19.49 -21.49 -25.01
C ASN A 320 19.62 -20.28 -25.97
N ALA A 321 18.49 -19.77 -26.49
CA ALA A 321 18.44 -18.71 -27.52
C ALA A 321 19.15 -17.38 -27.17
N ASN A 322 19.55 -17.17 -25.92
CA ASN A 322 20.35 -16.02 -25.50
C ASN A 322 21.85 -16.17 -25.72
N SER A 323 22.36 -17.39 -25.90
CA SER A 323 23.79 -17.66 -26.05
C SER A 323 24.18 -18.09 -27.45
N ASN A 324 23.21 -18.19 -28.36
CA ASN A 324 23.40 -18.56 -29.76
C ASN A 324 22.44 -17.82 -30.70
N ALA A 325 22.71 -17.86 -32.00
CA ALA A 325 21.88 -17.26 -33.05
C ALA A 325 21.11 -18.32 -33.86
N SER A 326 20.80 -19.47 -33.27
CA SER A 326 20.15 -20.59 -33.98
C SER A 326 18.63 -20.40 -34.12
N SER A 327 18.04 -19.46 -33.37
CA SER A 327 16.65 -19.04 -33.57
C SER A 327 16.51 -18.38 -34.94
N TYR A 328 15.36 -18.58 -35.61
CA TYR A 328 15.13 -17.99 -36.92
C TYR A 328 13.67 -17.63 -37.17
N THR A 329 13.46 -16.77 -38.17
CA THR A 329 12.13 -16.45 -38.69
C THR A 329 12.08 -16.67 -40.20
N ASN A 330 10.96 -17.18 -40.69
CA ASN A 330 10.71 -17.42 -42.10
C ASN A 330 9.21 -17.26 -42.40
N VAL A 331 8.64 -16.10 -42.08
CA VAL A 331 7.19 -15.89 -42.15
C VAL A 331 6.71 -15.86 -43.59
N GLY A 332 5.71 -16.66 -43.90
CA GLY A 332 5.20 -16.82 -45.27
C GLY A 332 4.93 -18.27 -45.64
N SER A 333 5.18 -19.21 -44.73
CA SER A 333 4.91 -20.63 -44.92
C SER A 333 3.49 -20.95 -44.44
N ALA A 334 3.25 -20.97 -43.13
CA ALA A 334 1.91 -21.18 -42.56
C ALA A 334 1.17 -19.87 -42.25
N TYR A 335 1.89 -18.76 -42.09
CA TYR A 335 1.32 -17.45 -41.77
C TYR A 335 1.61 -16.44 -42.88
N GLU A 336 0.68 -15.49 -43.08
CA GLU A 336 0.75 -14.50 -44.13
C GLU A 336 1.91 -13.53 -43.89
N CYS A 337 2.85 -13.47 -44.84
CA CYS A 337 3.87 -12.43 -44.87
C CYS A 337 3.25 -11.12 -45.37
N PRO A 338 3.47 -9.96 -44.70
CA PRO A 338 2.93 -8.70 -45.16
C PRO A 338 3.38 -8.35 -46.60
N PRO A 339 2.52 -7.73 -47.43
CA PRO A 339 2.85 -7.44 -48.82
C PRO A 339 4.15 -6.62 -48.98
N GLY A 340 4.99 -7.03 -49.93
CA GLY A 340 6.25 -6.35 -50.24
C GLY A 340 7.38 -6.60 -49.23
N GLN A 341 7.21 -7.55 -48.30
CA GLN A 341 8.24 -7.95 -47.34
C GLN A 341 8.96 -9.23 -47.76
N THR A 342 10.17 -9.40 -47.24
CA THR A 342 10.97 -10.63 -47.42
C THR A 342 10.82 -11.52 -46.18
N SER A 343 10.26 -12.72 -46.37
CA SER A 343 9.89 -13.68 -45.34
C SER A 343 10.92 -13.91 -44.23
N ASN A 344 12.19 -14.05 -44.60
CA ASN A 344 13.27 -14.36 -43.68
C ASN A 344 14.06 -13.14 -43.19
N ALA A 345 13.64 -11.91 -43.50
CA ALA A 345 14.41 -10.72 -43.13
C ALA A 345 13.56 -9.59 -42.56
N PHE A 346 12.26 -9.53 -42.82
CA PHE A 346 11.48 -8.34 -42.45
C PHE A 346 11.36 -8.12 -40.93
N LEU A 347 11.32 -9.20 -40.13
CA LEU A 347 11.25 -9.09 -38.67
C LEU A 347 12.56 -8.59 -38.06
N THR A 348 13.69 -9.19 -38.45
CA THR A 348 14.97 -9.09 -37.74
C THR A 348 16.12 -8.52 -38.56
N GLY A 349 15.94 -8.35 -39.87
CA GLY A 349 16.97 -7.98 -40.85
C GLY A 349 17.78 -9.16 -41.40
N SER A 350 17.64 -10.34 -40.81
CA SER A 350 18.30 -11.59 -41.18
C SER A 350 17.48 -12.79 -40.74
N GLN A 351 17.67 -13.95 -41.39
CA GLN A 351 16.91 -15.17 -41.06
C GLN A 351 17.12 -15.58 -39.61
N ASN A 352 18.38 -15.66 -39.20
CA ASN A 352 18.80 -16.05 -37.87
C ASN A 352 18.90 -14.84 -36.93
N PHE A 353 18.61 -15.06 -35.65
CA PHE A 353 18.72 -14.04 -34.61
C PHE A 353 19.05 -14.65 -33.25
N GLN A 354 19.60 -13.81 -32.37
CA GLN A 354 19.78 -14.09 -30.96
C GLN A 354 18.67 -13.42 -30.15
N ALA A 355 18.04 -14.16 -29.25
CA ALA A 355 17.01 -13.64 -28.38
C ALA A 355 17.64 -12.87 -27.20
N ALA A 356 17.04 -11.74 -26.83
CA ALA A 356 17.39 -10.99 -25.63
C ALA A 356 16.39 -11.22 -24.49
N GLU A 357 15.13 -11.55 -24.83
CA GLU A 357 14.12 -12.02 -23.86
C GLU A 357 13.03 -12.84 -24.58
N VAL A 358 12.46 -13.82 -23.88
CA VAL A 358 11.25 -14.54 -24.30
C VAL A 358 10.28 -14.60 -23.13
N GLU A 359 9.06 -14.10 -23.32
CA GLU A 359 7.98 -14.20 -22.34
C GLU A 359 6.79 -14.96 -22.94
N VAL A 360 6.16 -15.81 -22.14
CA VAL A 360 4.94 -16.55 -22.51
C VAL A 360 3.89 -16.33 -21.45
N PHE A 361 2.70 -15.90 -21.88
CA PHE A 361 1.55 -15.64 -21.02
C PHE A 361 0.43 -16.63 -21.31
N SER A 362 -0.20 -17.17 -20.28
CA SER A 362 -1.51 -17.80 -20.39
C SER A 362 -2.56 -16.72 -20.60
N VAL A 363 -3.54 -17.00 -21.46
CA VAL A 363 -4.68 -16.12 -21.70
C VAL A 363 -6.01 -16.88 -21.54
N ALA A 364 -6.02 -17.94 -20.73
CA ALA A 364 -7.17 -18.80 -20.54
C ALA A 364 -8.19 -18.23 -19.56
N ALA A 365 -9.48 -18.34 -19.89
CA ALA A 365 -10.54 -18.07 -18.95
C ALA A 365 -10.51 -19.01 -17.74
N ASP A 366 -10.60 -18.44 -16.52
CA ASP A 366 -10.71 -19.22 -15.30
C ASP A 366 -11.96 -20.11 -15.37
N MET A 367 -11.77 -21.43 -15.17
CA MET A 367 -12.85 -22.40 -14.92
C MET A 367 -13.69 -22.08 -13.67
N TRP A 368 -13.46 -20.96 -13.00
CA TRP A 368 -14.23 -20.49 -11.85
C TRP A 368 -15.55 -19.80 -12.23
N GLY A 369 -15.67 -19.28 -13.46
CA GLY A 369 -16.92 -18.67 -13.97
C GLY A 369 -18.07 -19.68 -14.15
N SER A 370 -17.74 -20.95 -14.35
CA SER A 370 -18.70 -22.05 -14.56
C SER A 370 -19.45 -22.46 -13.30
N PHE A 371 -18.97 -22.09 -12.10
CA PHE A 371 -19.64 -22.40 -10.84
C PHE A 371 -20.80 -21.45 -10.49
N LEU A 372 -20.88 -20.28 -11.13
CA LEU A 372 -21.90 -19.27 -10.84
C LEU A 372 -23.06 -19.23 -11.86
N TYR A 373 -22.98 -20.01 -12.95
CA TYR A 373 -24.03 -20.09 -13.98
C TYR A 373 -24.31 -21.53 -14.46
N ALA A 374 -24.10 -22.55 -13.63
CA ALA A 374 -24.64 -23.88 -13.89
C ALA A 374 -26.09 -23.98 -13.41
N ASP A 375 -27.01 -23.94 -14.38
CA ASP A 375 -28.44 -24.12 -14.20
C ASP A 375 -28.79 -25.51 -13.62
N LYS A 376 -29.90 -25.53 -12.90
CA LYS A 376 -30.48 -26.66 -12.18
C LYS A 376 -31.04 -27.70 -13.15
N THR A 377 -30.26 -28.72 -13.49
CA THR A 377 -30.69 -30.10 -13.87
C THR A 377 -29.42 -30.82 -14.32
N THR A 378 -28.92 -31.91 -13.73
CA THR A 378 -29.52 -33.24 -13.63
C THR A 378 -28.61 -34.12 -12.75
N LYS A 379 -29.20 -35.17 -12.15
CA LYS A 379 -28.57 -36.16 -11.25
C LYS A 379 -27.62 -37.14 -11.99
N HIS A 380 -26.44 -37.45 -11.43
CA HIS A 380 -26.07 -38.75 -10.82
C HIS A 380 -24.54 -38.96 -10.64
N GLN A 381 -24.20 -39.37 -9.40
CA GLN A 381 -23.17 -40.29 -8.86
C GLN A 381 -21.68 -40.33 -9.34
N PRO A 382 -20.72 -40.41 -8.39
CA PRO A 382 -19.32 -40.71 -8.67
C PRO A 382 -19.02 -42.21 -8.55
N GLU A 383 -18.14 -42.74 -9.40
CA GLU A 383 -17.47 -44.03 -9.18
C GLU A 383 -15.96 -43.89 -9.31
N SER A 384 -15.31 -44.71 -8.49
CA SER A 384 -13.94 -44.66 -8.00
C SER A 384 -12.99 -45.57 -8.78
N THR A 385 -11.69 -45.23 -8.73
CA THR A 385 -10.49 -46.10 -8.73
C THR A 385 -10.41 -47.29 -9.70
N GLU A 386 -9.32 -47.38 -10.46
CA GLU A 386 -8.29 -48.40 -10.21
C GLU A 386 -6.98 -48.16 -10.98
N VAL A 387 -5.90 -48.45 -10.27
CA VAL A 387 -4.51 -48.55 -10.74
C VAL A 387 -4.31 -49.98 -11.24
N VAL A 388 -3.76 -50.15 -12.45
CA VAL A 388 -3.10 -51.40 -12.85
C VAL A 388 -1.81 -51.03 -13.57
N GLY A 389 -0.69 -51.44 -12.96
CA GLY A 389 0.62 -51.41 -13.58
C GLY A 389 0.86 -52.60 -14.48
N SER A 390 1.78 -52.44 -15.42
CA SER A 390 2.48 -53.56 -16.05
C SER A 390 3.92 -53.11 -16.34
N GLU A 391 4.84 -53.78 -15.68
CA GLU A 391 6.27 -53.80 -15.99
C GLU A 391 6.49 -54.39 -17.38
N ASP A 392 7.45 -53.84 -18.13
CA ASP A 392 8.24 -54.66 -19.04
C ASP A 392 9.70 -54.21 -19.02
N LYS A 393 10.57 -55.18 -18.78
CA LYS A 393 12.03 -55.08 -18.70
C LYS A 393 12.61 -55.24 -20.10
N THR A 394 13.63 -54.45 -20.43
CA THR A 394 14.78 -54.97 -21.19
C THR A 394 16.02 -54.10 -20.98
N ASP A 395 17.06 -54.82 -20.54
CA ASP A 395 18.47 -54.72 -20.91
C ASP A 395 19.34 -53.57 -20.39
N MET A 396 20.12 -53.95 -19.38
CA MET A 396 21.27 -53.29 -18.79
C MET A 396 22.47 -53.45 -19.73
N GLU A 397 22.97 -52.36 -20.30
CA GLU A 397 24.38 -52.26 -20.70
C GLU A 397 25.11 -51.40 -19.67
N THR A 398 25.94 -52.04 -18.86
CA THR A 398 26.87 -51.40 -17.94
C THR A 398 27.98 -50.70 -18.70
N ILE A 399 27.96 -49.36 -18.69
CA ILE A 399 29.12 -48.53 -19.03
C ILE A 399 29.70 -48.01 -17.70
N THR A 400 30.90 -48.47 -17.37
CA THR A 400 31.69 -47.96 -16.25
C THR A 400 32.21 -46.56 -16.58
N PHE A 401 31.72 -45.55 -15.86
CA PHE A 401 32.16 -44.16 -15.95
C PHE A 401 33.11 -43.86 -14.79
N ASP A 402 34.40 -44.18 -14.94
CA ASP A 402 35.43 -43.90 -13.93
C ASP A 402 36.14 -42.54 -14.12
N GLU A 403 35.56 -41.61 -14.87
CA GLU A 403 36.08 -40.24 -14.98
C GLU A 403 34.96 -39.20 -14.96
N PHE A 404 34.18 -39.12 -13.87
CA PHE A 404 33.60 -37.84 -13.41
C PHE A 404 33.13 -37.94 -11.93
N PRO A 405 34.01 -37.70 -10.94
CA PRO A 405 33.54 -37.56 -9.55
C PRO A 405 33.90 -36.26 -8.83
N ASN A 406 34.79 -35.40 -9.33
CA ASN A 406 35.26 -34.27 -8.51
C ASN A 406 34.44 -32.98 -8.65
N ASP A 407 33.92 -32.66 -9.84
CA ASP A 407 33.28 -31.37 -10.08
C ASP A 407 31.83 -31.31 -9.55
N ILE A 408 31.10 -32.43 -9.59
CA ILE A 408 29.74 -32.52 -9.03
C ILE A 408 29.77 -32.55 -7.51
N ASP A 409 30.68 -33.30 -6.89
CA ASP A 409 30.83 -33.31 -5.43
C ASP A 409 31.25 -31.93 -4.91
N THR A 410 32.05 -31.18 -5.70
CA THR A 410 32.42 -29.79 -5.39
C THR A 410 31.21 -28.86 -5.51
N LEU A 411 30.46 -28.90 -6.62
CA LEU A 411 29.26 -28.07 -6.81
C LEU A 411 28.14 -28.36 -5.81
N MET A 412 27.91 -29.65 -5.50
CA MET A 412 26.96 -30.07 -4.47
C MET A 412 27.40 -29.58 -3.09
N SER A 413 28.70 -29.60 -2.80
CA SER A 413 29.23 -29.07 -1.54
C SER A 413 29.06 -27.55 -1.44
N GLU A 414 29.30 -26.82 -2.53
CA GLU A 414 29.11 -25.36 -2.62
C GLU A 414 27.63 -24.96 -2.46
N GLU A 415 26.71 -25.68 -3.10
CA GLU A 415 25.27 -25.42 -3.00
C GLU A 415 24.73 -25.79 -1.60
N GLN A 416 25.23 -26.88 -1.01
CA GLN A 416 24.91 -27.27 0.36
C GLN A 416 25.42 -26.22 1.36
N GLU A 417 26.61 -25.64 1.13
CA GLU A 417 27.17 -24.56 1.95
C GLU A 417 26.34 -23.27 1.80
N ALA A 418 25.97 -22.89 0.58
CA ALA A 418 25.12 -21.73 0.32
C ALA A 418 23.73 -21.87 0.98
N LEU A 419 23.12 -23.05 0.89
CA LEU A 419 21.85 -23.35 1.55
C LEU A 419 22.00 -23.32 3.08
N THR A 420 23.10 -23.82 3.62
CA THR A 420 23.39 -23.79 5.06
C THR A 420 23.58 -22.35 5.54
N ASN A 421 24.23 -21.49 4.76
CA ASN A 421 24.40 -20.07 5.06
C ASN A 421 23.07 -19.31 4.99
N ALA A 422 22.25 -19.54 3.96
CA ALA A 422 20.91 -18.95 3.88
C ALA A 422 20.02 -19.37 5.06
N LYS A 423 20.10 -20.64 5.49
CA LYS A 423 19.35 -21.15 6.63
C LYS A 423 19.82 -20.54 7.96
N LYS A 424 21.13 -20.28 8.12
CA LYS A 424 21.68 -19.53 9.26
C LYS A 424 21.21 -18.09 9.28
N GLU A 425 21.18 -17.40 8.13
CA GLU A 425 20.67 -16.03 8.04
C GLU A 425 19.17 -15.96 8.34
N LEU A 426 18.38 -16.91 7.85
CA LEU A 426 16.95 -16.99 8.17
C LEU A 426 16.71 -17.26 9.66
N GLN A 427 17.53 -18.11 10.28
CA GLN A 427 17.48 -18.37 11.72
C GLN A 427 17.87 -17.11 12.52
N LYS A 428 18.87 -16.37 12.06
CA LYS A 428 19.28 -15.09 12.68
C LYS A 428 18.18 -14.03 12.61
N VAL A 429 17.46 -13.95 11.48
CA VAL A 429 16.28 -13.08 11.34
C VAL A 429 15.16 -13.51 12.29
N LYS A 430 14.90 -14.82 12.39
CA LYS A 430 13.92 -15.37 13.32
C LYS A 430 14.27 -15.06 14.78
N ASP A 431 15.52 -15.27 15.18
CA ASP A 431 16.01 -14.96 16.53
C ASP A 431 15.90 -13.45 16.82
N ASN A 432 16.11 -12.59 15.81
CA ASN A 432 15.92 -11.15 15.95
C ASN A 432 14.45 -10.77 16.16
N MET A 433 13.52 -11.42 15.42
CA MET A 433 12.08 -11.20 15.60
C MET A 433 11.60 -11.69 16.97
N GLU A 434 12.07 -12.84 17.45
CA GLU A 434 11.75 -13.35 18.79
C GLU A 434 12.30 -12.44 19.89
N LYS A 435 13.51 -11.88 19.72
CA LYS A 435 14.06 -10.85 20.62
C LYS A 435 13.27 -9.54 20.58
N GLU A 436 12.75 -9.14 19.42
CA GLU A 436 11.89 -7.97 19.29
C GLU A 436 10.54 -8.19 19.99
N GLU A 437 9.96 -9.38 19.87
CA GLU A 437 8.73 -9.77 20.58
C GLU A 437 8.96 -9.79 22.11
N ASP A 438 10.08 -10.34 22.57
CA ASP A 438 10.48 -10.32 23.98
C ASP A 438 10.79 -8.91 24.48
N PHE A 439 11.34 -8.03 23.63
CA PHE A 439 11.50 -6.61 23.95
C PHE A 439 10.15 -5.92 24.12
N ILE A 440 9.17 -6.17 23.23
CA ILE A 440 7.81 -5.64 23.34
C ILE A 440 7.15 -6.13 24.65
N LYS A 441 7.35 -7.40 25.00
CA LYS A 441 6.92 -7.95 26.29
C LYS A 441 7.63 -7.27 27.46
N LYS A 442 8.96 -7.13 27.45
CA LYS A 442 9.75 -6.46 28.52
C LYS A 442 9.41 -4.95 28.65
N MET A 443 9.05 -4.28 27.55
CA MET A 443 8.51 -2.92 27.53
C MET A 443 7.18 -2.81 28.28
N SER A 444 6.32 -3.82 28.17
CA SER A 444 5.04 -3.85 28.89
C SER A 444 5.15 -4.08 30.41
N PHE A 445 6.32 -4.51 30.91
CA PHE A 445 6.57 -4.80 32.34
C PHE A 445 7.52 -3.81 33.06
N SER A 446 8.11 -2.83 32.35
CA SER A 446 9.01 -1.83 32.94
C SER A 446 8.24 -0.72 33.68
N SER A 447 8.84 -0.16 34.73
CA SER A 447 8.25 0.90 35.57
C SER A 447 7.66 2.02 34.70
N LYS A 448 6.35 2.29 34.85
CA LYS A 448 5.60 3.35 34.16
C LYS A 448 6.24 4.75 34.25
N LYS A 449 7.22 4.97 35.13
CA LYS A 449 7.92 6.25 35.34
C LYS A 449 9.00 6.57 34.30
N ASP A 450 9.48 5.61 33.51
CA ASP A 450 10.54 5.83 32.50
C ASP A 450 9.99 6.00 31.07
N ILE A 451 8.66 6.04 30.91
CA ILE A 451 7.99 6.13 29.61
C ILE A 451 7.66 7.60 29.29
N VAL A 452 8.13 8.08 28.15
CA VAL A 452 7.84 9.42 27.62
C VAL A 452 6.87 9.29 26.45
N TYR A 453 5.81 10.09 26.48
CA TYR A 453 4.89 10.24 25.36
C TYR A 453 5.27 11.50 24.60
N LEU A 454 5.47 11.40 23.29
CA LEU A 454 5.88 12.50 22.42
C LEU A 454 4.76 12.83 21.44
N ASN A 455 4.58 14.10 21.14
CA ASN A 455 3.73 14.59 20.05
C ASN A 455 4.61 15.30 19.02
N VAL A 456 4.92 14.62 17.93
CA VAL A 456 5.78 15.11 16.86
C VAL A 456 4.89 15.63 15.72
N ARG A 457 4.58 16.93 15.74
CA ARG A 457 3.66 17.58 14.77
C ARG A 457 2.34 16.81 14.52
N GLY A 458 1.71 16.31 15.58
CA GLY A 458 0.46 15.55 15.51
C GLY A 458 0.63 14.03 15.42
N THR A 459 1.86 13.52 15.29
CA THR A 459 2.18 12.10 15.36
C THR A 459 2.61 11.73 16.77
N PHE A 460 1.87 10.83 17.43
CA PHE A 460 2.20 10.40 18.78
C PHE A 460 3.22 9.27 18.77
N MET A 461 4.26 9.39 19.59
CA MET A 461 5.31 8.37 19.75
C MET A 461 5.52 8.06 21.22
N ILE A 462 5.95 6.84 21.52
CA ILE A 462 6.24 6.38 22.89
C ILE A 462 7.67 5.87 22.94
N VAL A 463 8.47 6.38 23.87
CA VAL A 463 9.90 6.04 24.00
C VAL A 463 10.33 6.06 25.45
N LYS A 464 11.32 5.25 25.83
CA LYS A 464 11.90 5.34 27.16
C LYS A 464 12.75 6.60 27.29
N ARG A 465 12.67 7.26 28.44
CA ARG A 465 13.52 8.42 28.75
C ARG A 465 14.99 8.05 28.75
N SER A 466 15.33 6.85 29.25
CA SER A 466 16.68 6.28 29.14
C SER A 466 17.19 6.18 27.70
N THR A 467 16.33 5.85 26.72
CA THR A 467 16.70 5.81 25.29
C THR A 467 17.04 7.18 24.71
N LEU A 468 16.29 8.23 25.10
CA LEU A 468 16.56 9.60 24.66
C LEU A 468 17.84 10.20 25.26
N ARG A 469 18.41 9.56 26.29
CA ARG A 469 19.63 9.99 27.01
C ARG A 469 20.87 9.15 26.67
N ILE A 470 20.80 8.28 25.65
CA ILE A 470 21.90 7.36 25.31
C ILE A 470 23.15 8.11 24.87
N ILE A 471 23.00 9.09 23.98
CA ILE A 471 24.12 9.90 23.50
C ILE A 471 24.30 11.07 24.47
N LYS A 472 25.42 11.04 25.19
CA LYS A 472 25.81 12.08 26.13
C LYS A 472 26.10 13.40 25.43
N ASP A 473 25.84 14.50 26.13
CA ASP A 473 26.01 15.89 25.68
C ASP A 473 25.09 16.32 24.52
N SER A 474 24.20 15.45 24.07
CA SER A 474 23.19 15.76 23.05
C SER A 474 22.11 16.71 23.59
N LYS A 475 21.43 17.45 22.70
CA LYS A 475 20.29 18.28 23.10
C LYS A 475 19.14 17.43 23.63
N LEU A 476 18.97 16.20 23.13
CA LEU A 476 17.98 15.26 23.65
C LEU A 476 18.33 14.85 25.08
N GLU A 477 19.60 14.52 25.38
CA GLU A 477 19.96 14.21 26.76
C GLU A 477 19.65 15.39 27.68
N ARG A 478 20.05 16.62 27.31
CA ARG A 478 19.77 17.82 28.13
C ARG A 478 18.28 18.08 28.29
N GLN A 479 17.47 17.85 27.25
CA GLN A 479 16.03 18.03 27.29
C GLN A 479 15.35 17.02 28.22
N PHE A 480 15.93 15.83 28.37
CA PHE A 480 15.38 14.73 29.15
C PHE A 480 16.24 14.39 30.39
N ASP A 481 17.19 15.24 30.80
CA ASP A 481 18.06 15.04 31.96
C ASP A 481 17.31 15.19 33.29
N ASP A 482 17.76 14.57 34.38
CA ASP A 482 17.07 14.56 35.67
C ASP A 482 16.88 15.96 36.27
N SER A 483 17.79 16.89 35.98
CA SER A 483 17.69 18.29 36.40
C SER A 483 16.70 19.12 35.57
N ALA A 484 16.66 18.92 34.25
CA ALA A 484 15.77 19.66 33.35
C ALA A 484 14.36 19.05 33.24
N TRP A 485 14.24 17.74 33.39
CA TRP A 485 12.99 16.98 33.39
C TRP A 485 12.16 17.24 34.65
N THR A 486 12.82 17.47 35.79
CA THR A 486 12.15 17.94 37.01
C THR A 486 11.68 19.40 36.91
N ASP A 487 12.31 20.24 36.07
CA ASP A 487 11.84 21.59 35.78
C ASP A 487 10.72 21.65 34.71
N GLN A 488 10.68 20.67 33.80
CA GLN A 488 9.65 20.56 32.75
C GLN A 488 8.42 19.73 33.16
N HIS A 489 8.35 19.22 34.39
CA HIS A 489 7.11 18.69 34.97
C HIS A 489 6.93 18.94 36.49
N PRO A 490 5.69 19.05 36.99
CA PRO A 490 5.08 20.35 37.17
C PRO A 490 4.56 20.56 38.59
N ASP A 491 5.36 21.16 39.46
CA ASP A 491 4.78 21.83 40.62
C ASP A 491 3.97 23.10 40.22
N LYS A 492 4.00 23.51 38.94
CA LYS A 492 3.23 24.64 38.36
C LYS A 492 2.10 24.29 37.36
N LEU A 493 2.06 23.10 36.78
CA LEU A 493 0.98 22.62 35.85
C LEU A 493 0.07 21.54 36.47
N SER A 494 0.28 21.16 37.72
CA SER A 494 -0.72 20.35 38.41
C SER A 494 -1.98 21.18 38.57
N SER A 495 -3.01 20.92 37.76
CA SER A 495 -4.34 21.48 37.98
C SER A 495 -4.88 21.13 39.38
N LYS A 496 -4.24 20.24 40.14
CA LYS A 496 -4.46 20.00 41.57
C LYS A 496 -3.87 21.08 42.51
N LYS A 497 -3.11 22.05 42.01
CA LYS A 497 -2.49 23.13 42.81
C LYS A 497 -2.97 24.53 42.41
N TRP A 498 -3.90 24.64 41.46
CA TRP A 498 -4.38 25.93 40.98
C TRP A 498 -5.13 26.70 42.06
N SER A 499 -4.83 27.99 42.19
CA SER A 499 -5.67 28.94 42.93
C SER A 499 -7.00 29.18 42.21
N TYR A 500 -7.98 29.77 42.91
CA TYR A 500 -9.26 30.11 42.27
C TYR A 500 -9.09 31.17 41.18
N GLU A 501 -8.10 32.08 41.28
CA GLU A 501 -7.79 33.03 40.20
C GLU A 501 -7.22 32.32 38.97
N GLU A 502 -6.43 31.25 39.16
CA GLU A 502 -5.88 30.45 38.07
C GLU A 502 -6.96 29.61 37.37
N VAL A 503 -7.90 29.03 38.12
CA VAL A 503 -9.09 28.34 37.59
C VAL A 503 -9.96 29.32 36.80
N THR A 504 -10.21 30.50 37.35
CA THR A 504 -10.96 31.57 36.68
C THR A 504 -10.27 32.00 35.39
N GLY A 505 -8.95 32.19 35.43
CA GLY A 505 -8.15 32.53 34.26
C GLY A 505 -8.14 31.42 33.21
N TRP A 506 -8.15 30.15 33.62
CA TRP A 506 -8.29 29.01 32.71
C TRP A 506 -9.65 29.04 32.01
N ALA A 507 -10.75 29.22 32.76
CA ALA A 507 -12.09 29.29 32.20
C ALA A 507 -12.23 30.45 31.20
N LYS A 508 -11.72 31.65 31.52
CA LYS A 508 -11.71 32.83 30.62
C LYS A 508 -10.87 32.61 29.34
N ARG A 509 -9.81 31.80 29.40
CA ARG A 509 -8.93 31.52 28.25
C ARG A 509 -9.39 30.32 27.42
N HIS A 510 -10.29 29.49 27.94
CA HIS A 510 -10.70 28.26 27.28
C HIS A 510 -11.74 28.56 26.19
N ALA A 511 -11.34 28.43 24.92
CA ALA A 511 -12.15 28.84 23.76
C ALA A 511 -13.56 28.21 23.66
N GLU A 512 -13.81 27.09 24.34
CA GLU A 512 -15.09 26.37 24.34
C GLU A 512 -15.94 26.58 25.61
N ILE A 513 -15.47 27.35 26.61
CA ILE A 513 -16.22 27.63 27.86
C ILE A 513 -16.81 29.05 27.80
N PRO A 514 -18.12 29.26 28.02
CA PRO A 514 -18.70 30.60 28.10
C PRO A 514 -18.15 31.44 29.26
N ASP A 515 -17.96 32.74 29.05
CA ASP A 515 -17.39 33.67 30.05
C ASP A 515 -18.18 33.69 31.37
N GLU A 516 -19.50 33.48 31.32
CA GLU A 516 -20.39 33.40 32.49
C GLU A 516 -19.96 32.29 33.47
N VAL A 517 -19.42 31.17 32.96
CA VAL A 517 -18.93 30.07 33.79
C VAL A 517 -17.69 30.49 34.59
N ALA A 518 -16.84 31.35 34.02
CA ALA A 518 -15.68 31.86 34.73
C ALA A 518 -16.08 32.75 35.91
N VAL A 519 -17.15 33.54 35.76
CA VAL A 519 -17.71 34.35 36.87
C VAL A 519 -18.23 33.44 37.98
N ILE A 520 -18.94 32.37 37.63
CA ILE A 520 -19.44 31.38 38.61
C ILE A 520 -18.30 30.72 39.39
N PHE A 521 -17.21 30.31 38.72
CA PHE A 521 -16.05 29.75 39.41
C PHE A 521 -15.31 30.78 40.28
N GLU A 522 -15.27 32.04 39.85
CA GLU A 522 -14.69 33.15 40.60
C GLU A 522 -15.48 33.46 41.88
N GLU A 523 -16.82 33.56 41.78
CA GLU A 523 -17.73 33.80 42.90
C GLU A 523 -17.71 32.69 43.95
N ASN A 524 -17.63 31.43 43.50
CA ASN A 524 -17.56 30.25 44.37
C ASN A 524 -16.14 29.90 44.81
N LYS A 525 -15.13 30.67 44.39
CA LYS A 525 -13.70 30.47 44.71
C LYS A 525 -13.20 29.04 44.45
N VAL A 526 -13.64 28.45 43.35
CA VAL A 526 -13.31 27.05 42.98
C VAL A 526 -11.82 26.93 42.72
N ASN A 527 -11.11 26.16 43.53
CA ASN A 527 -9.69 25.88 43.34
C ASN A 527 -9.48 24.66 42.42
N GLY A 528 -8.23 24.39 42.06
CA GLY A 528 -7.89 23.33 41.11
C GLY A 528 -8.27 21.91 41.54
N LEU A 529 -8.20 21.59 42.84
CA LEU A 529 -8.64 20.28 43.35
C LEU A 529 -10.15 20.13 43.25
N GLU A 530 -10.88 21.17 43.62
CA GLU A 530 -12.34 21.22 43.52
C GLU A 530 -12.76 21.11 42.07
N LEU A 531 -12.17 21.89 41.16
CA LEU A 531 -12.46 21.82 39.73
C LEU A 531 -12.33 20.39 39.17
N LEU A 532 -11.28 19.68 39.58
CA LEU A 532 -11.06 18.29 39.17
C LEU A 532 -11.95 17.29 39.91
N ALA A 533 -12.59 17.66 41.01
CA ALA A 533 -13.56 16.84 41.73
C ALA A 533 -14.99 17.08 41.25
N LEU A 534 -15.30 18.27 40.69
CA LEU A 534 -16.64 18.64 40.22
C LEU A 534 -17.18 17.62 39.21
N GLY A 535 -18.21 16.92 39.64
CA GLY A 535 -19.09 16.14 38.81
C GLY A 535 -20.14 17.02 38.14
N ARG A 536 -20.96 16.36 37.33
CA ARG A 536 -22.03 17.01 36.58
C ARG A 536 -23.09 17.63 37.50
N ASP A 537 -23.43 16.96 38.59
CA ASP A 537 -24.44 17.45 39.54
C ASP A 537 -23.92 18.62 40.39
N ASP A 538 -22.63 18.59 40.76
CA ASP A 538 -21.98 19.69 41.49
C ASP A 538 -21.97 20.99 40.66
N LEU A 539 -21.77 20.89 39.34
CA LEU A 539 -21.84 22.05 38.43
C LEU A 539 -23.25 22.65 38.35
N LYS A 540 -24.31 21.85 38.51
CA LYS A 540 -25.69 22.36 38.58
C LYS A 540 -25.93 23.10 39.89
N GLU A 541 -25.42 22.58 40.99
CA GLU A 541 -25.50 23.24 42.31
C GLU A 541 -24.75 24.58 42.32
N LEU A 542 -23.67 24.70 41.54
CA LEU A 542 -22.95 25.97 41.31
C LEU A 542 -23.71 26.96 40.42
N GLY A 543 -24.85 26.59 39.82
CA GLY A 543 -25.68 27.47 39.00
C GLY A 543 -25.55 27.28 37.49
N ILE A 544 -24.78 26.30 37.02
CA ILE A 544 -24.67 25.99 35.58
C ILE A 544 -25.83 25.06 35.19
N GLN A 545 -26.97 25.67 34.85
CA GLN A 545 -28.23 24.94 34.62
C GLN A 545 -28.46 24.54 33.16
N ARG A 546 -27.87 25.24 32.18
CA ARG A 546 -28.12 24.99 30.75
C ARG A 546 -27.40 23.70 30.31
N PRO A 547 -28.11 22.69 29.76
CA PRO A 547 -27.51 21.39 29.42
C PRO A 547 -26.33 21.48 28.45
N GLY A 548 -26.39 22.36 27.45
CA GLY A 548 -25.29 22.58 26.49
C GLY A 548 -24.02 23.13 27.15
N THR A 549 -24.17 24.13 28.02
CA THR A 549 -23.06 24.68 28.81
C THR A 549 -22.49 23.64 29.77
N LEU A 550 -23.37 22.87 30.43
CA LEU A 550 -22.98 21.81 31.35
C LEU A 550 -22.14 20.73 30.64
N ALA A 551 -22.53 20.34 29.42
CA ALA A 551 -21.79 19.40 28.59
C ALA A 551 -20.39 19.92 28.23
N LEU A 552 -20.30 21.18 27.79
CA LEU A 552 -19.02 21.82 27.42
C LEU A 552 -18.06 21.89 28.62
N VAL A 553 -18.55 22.34 29.78
CA VAL A 553 -17.73 22.45 31.00
C VAL A 553 -17.31 21.09 31.52
N THR A 554 -18.22 20.11 31.55
CA THR A 554 -17.91 18.73 31.97
C THR A 554 -16.86 18.09 31.07
N LYS A 555 -16.97 18.29 29.75
CA LYS A 555 -15.99 17.82 28.78
C LYS A 555 -14.64 18.50 28.98
N ALA A 556 -14.60 19.83 29.15
CA ALA A 556 -13.36 20.56 29.38
C ALA A 556 -12.65 20.14 30.69
N ILE A 557 -13.40 19.88 31.77
CA ILE A 557 -12.88 19.34 33.03
C ILE A 557 -12.34 17.92 32.82
N THR A 558 -13.02 17.08 32.03
CA THR A 558 -12.56 15.72 31.71
C THR A 558 -11.29 15.72 30.86
N ASP A 559 -11.21 16.62 29.88
CA ASP A 559 -10.00 16.86 29.08
C ASP A 559 -8.86 17.38 29.98
N LEU A 560 -9.17 18.23 30.96
CA LEU A 560 -8.19 18.70 31.94
C LEU A 560 -7.71 17.57 32.87
N ARG A 561 -8.62 16.69 33.33
CA ARG A 561 -8.29 15.47 34.11
C ARG A 561 -7.36 14.56 33.31
N THR A 562 -7.69 14.28 32.06
CA THR A 562 -6.89 13.40 31.18
C THR A 562 -5.53 14.02 30.84
N ARG A 563 -5.44 15.33 30.59
CA ARG A 563 -4.17 16.06 30.43
C ARG A 563 -3.32 16.09 31.70
N SER A 564 -3.96 16.16 32.88
CA SER A 564 -3.27 16.05 34.17
C SER A 564 -2.74 14.63 34.44
N GLN A 565 -3.23 13.63 33.72
CA GLN A 565 -2.86 12.21 33.84
C GLN A 565 -1.86 11.74 32.77
N ASN A 566 -1.92 12.27 31.53
CA ASN A 566 -1.06 11.89 30.41
C ASN A 566 -0.29 13.10 29.86
N GLN A 567 1.01 13.14 30.16
CA GLN A 567 1.91 14.22 29.82
C GLN A 567 2.66 13.93 28.50
N TYR A 568 2.41 14.73 27.45
CA TYR A 568 3.09 14.62 26.15
C TYR A 568 4.12 15.73 25.96
N VAL A 569 5.31 15.38 25.44
CA VAL A 569 6.36 16.33 25.06
C VAL A 569 6.26 16.64 23.56
N PHE A 570 6.16 17.93 23.20
CA PHE A 570 6.00 18.35 21.80
C PHE A 570 7.34 18.45 21.07
N ILE A 571 7.40 17.95 19.84
CA ILE A 571 8.56 18.00 18.96
C ILE A 571 8.16 18.64 17.63
N ASP A 572 8.81 19.77 17.29
CA ASP A 572 8.50 20.56 16.09
C ASP A 572 9.42 20.22 14.90
N HIS A 573 9.59 18.92 14.62
CA HIS A 573 10.38 18.41 13.49
C HIS A 573 9.59 17.36 12.69
N SER A 574 10.13 16.90 11.56
CA SER A 574 9.52 15.83 10.76
C SER A 574 9.31 14.57 11.60
N ALA A 575 8.07 14.10 11.70
CA ALA A 575 7.73 12.87 12.42
C ALA A 575 8.48 11.66 11.84
N TYR A 576 8.64 11.61 10.52
CA TYR A 576 9.42 10.56 9.86
C TYR A 576 10.89 10.58 10.28
N CYS A 577 11.56 11.74 10.16
CA CYS A 577 12.98 11.84 10.49
C CYS A 577 13.25 11.62 11.98
N PHE A 578 12.38 12.15 12.85
CA PHE A 578 12.51 11.97 14.30
C PHE A 578 12.24 10.53 14.72
N GLY A 579 11.32 9.83 14.04
CA GLY A 579 11.10 8.40 14.22
C GLY A 579 12.35 7.58 13.92
N LYS A 580 13.01 7.84 12.78
CA LYS A 580 14.27 7.19 12.41
C LYS A 580 15.41 7.44 13.41
N ILE A 581 15.48 8.64 13.99
CA ILE A 581 16.41 8.95 15.09
C ILE A 581 16.09 8.09 16.34
N ILE A 582 14.82 7.98 16.72
CA ILE A 582 14.41 7.14 17.87
C ILE A 582 14.76 5.68 17.63
N ASP A 583 14.53 5.15 16.43
CA ASP A 583 14.84 3.76 16.10
C ASP A 583 16.35 3.50 16.21
N GLN A 584 17.19 4.44 15.75
CA GLN A 584 18.64 4.36 15.93
C GLN A 584 19.05 4.38 17.41
N LEU A 585 18.45 5.24 18.21
CA LEU A 585 18.72 5.29 19.65
C LEU A 585 18.26 3.99 20.35
N ARG A 586 17.13 3.41 19.95
CA ARG A 586 16.66 2.11 20.47
C ARG A 586 17.65 0.99 20.14
N LEU A 587 18.11 0.97 18.90
CA LEU A 587 19.13 0.05 18.43
C LEU A 587 20.44 0.18 19.23
N MET A 588 20.92 1.40 19.46
CA MET A 588 22.07 1.66 20.35
C MET A 588 21.82 1.21 21.80
N ALA A 589 20.58 1.36 22.29
CA ALA A 589 20.20 0.89 23.63
C ALA A 589 20.33 -0.62 23.76
N MET A 590 20.01 -1.35 22.70
CA MET A 590 20.05 -2.81 22.63
C MET A 590 21.50 -3.33 22.56
N CYS A 591 22.37 -2.65 21.83
CA CYS A 591 23.77 -3.05 21.66
C CYS A 591 24.66 -2.84 22.91
N LYS A 592 24.15 -2.18 23.97
CA LYS A 592 24.86 -2.08 25.26
C LYS A 592 24.92 -3.41 26.05
N GLU A 593 24.17 -4.44 25.64
CA GLU A 593 24.10 -5.74 26.34
C GLU A 593 24.77 -6.91 25.56
N ASP A 594 25.87 -6.63 24.85
CA ASP A 594 26.62 -7.54 23.96
C ASP A 594 25.87 -7.94 22.66
N TYR A 595 26.65 -8.06 21.58
CA TYR A 595 26.36 -8.64 20.24
C TYR A 595 25.94 -7.72 19.06
N ALA A 596 26.83 -7.73 18.05
CA ALA A 596 26.65 -7.59 16.57
C ALA A 596 26.28 -6.22 15.94
N PRO A 597 26.79 -5.93 14.71
CA PRO A 597 26.79 -4.60 14.10
C PRO A 597 25.42 -4.11 13.61
N LEU A 598 25.08 -2.85 13.91
CA LEU A 598 23.87 -2.14 13.49
C LEU A 598 23.83 -1.85 11.98
N THR A 599 22.80 -2.29 11.25
CA THR A 599 22.62 -1.90 9.84
C THR A 599 22.40 -0.40 9.67
N LEU A 600 22.98 0.18 8.60
CA LEU A 600 22.82 1.60 8.26
C LEU A 600 21.34 1.96 8.11
N ILE A 601 20.92 3.10 8.67
CA ILE A 601 19.53 3.58 8.57
C ILE A 601 19.23 3.88 7.09
N ASP A 602 18.26 3.18 6.51
CA ASP A 602 17.74 3.53 5.20
C ASP A 602 16.79 4.73 5.31
N ILE A 603 17.18 5.82 4.66
CA ILE A 603 16.49 7.11 4.65
C ILE A 603 16.16 7.45 3.21
N HIS A 604 14.86 7.53 2.96
CA HIS A 604 14.31 7.98 1.69
C HIS A 604 15.04 9.23 1.15
N GLU A 605 15.47 9.18 -0.11
CA GLU A 605 16.33 10.18 -0.77
C GLU A 605 15.86 11.63 -0.56
N MET A 606 14.54 11.88 -0.75
CA MET A 606 13.91 13.20 -0.55
C MET A 606 13.96 13.74 0.89
N GLU A 607 14.17 12.89 1.90
CA GLU A 607 14.20 13.27 3.31
C GLU A 607 15.63 13.32 3.87
N GLN A 608 16.66 13.00 3.09
CA GLN A 608 18.06 12.98 3.54
C GLN A 608 18.52 14.35 4.06
N GLU A 609 18.18 15.44 3.36
CA GLU A 609 18.52 16.80 3.79
C GLU A 609 17.76 17.20 5.07
N THR A 610 16.46 16.89 5.14
CA THR A 610 15.61 17.16 6.32
C THR A 610 16.07 16.35 7.53
N PHE A 611 16.42 15.09 7.30
CA PHE A 611 16.97 14.20 8.31
C PHE A 611 18.30 14.74 8.83
N ALA A 612 19.22 15.13 7.95
CA ALA A 612 20.50 15.67 8.36
C ALA A 612 20.37 16.94 9.20
N LYS A 613 19.51 17.87 8.79
CA LYS A 613 19.19 19.06 9.59
C LYS A 613 18.57 18.72 10.95
N THR A 614 17.75 17.67 11.03
CA THR A 614 17.13 17.22 12.27
C THR A 614 18.16 16.55 13.19
N VAL A 615 19.07 15.73 12.64
CA VAL A 615 20.17 15.12 13.37
C VAL A 615 21.12 16.19 13.91
N ASP A 616 21.59 17.11 13.07
CA ASP A 616 22.47 18.22 13.49
C ASP A 616 21.82 19.09 14.57
N PHE A 617 20.49 19.25 14.52
CA PHE A 617 19.78 20.00 15.56
C PHE A 617 19.89 19.31 16.92
N TYR A 618 19.63 17.99 16.99
CA TYR A 618 19.61 17.25 18.25
C TYR A 618 20.99 16.77 18.73
N PHE A 619 21.91 16.54 17.80
CA PHE A 619 23.24 16.01 17.98
C PHE A 619 24.25 16.89 17.25
N PRO A 620 24.57 18.09 17.77
CA PRO A 620 25.42 19.03 17.07
C PRO A 620 26.89 18.55 16.99
N GLY A 621 27.56 18.87 15.88
CA GLY A 621 28.98 18.60 15.69
C GLY A 621 29.29 17.11 15.51
N ASP A 622 30.34 16.63 16.17
CA ASP A 622 30.79 15.23 16.04
C ASP A 622 29.78 14.21 16.56
N LEU A 623 28.80 14.63 17.38
CA LEU A 623 27.72 13.76 17.87
C LEU A 623 26.79 13.27 16.75
N ALA A 624 26.63 14.05 15.66
CA ALA A 624 25.82 13.64 14.51
C ALA A 624 26.37 12.35 13.88
N GLN A 625 27.70 12.17 13.90
CA GLN A 625 28.35 10.97 13.34
C GLN A 625 27.94 9.70 14.06
N LEU A 626 27.56 9.77 15.35
CA LEU A 626 27.06 8.59 16.07
C LEU A 626 25.73 8.10 15.47
N ILE A 627 24.89 9.01 14.96
CA ILE A 627 23.62 8.66 14.31
C ILE A 627 23.83 8.21 12.86
N PHE A 628 24.71 8.89 12.10
CA PHE A 628 24.97 8.56 10.70
C PHE A 628 25.86 7.34 10.49
N ASN A 629 26.85 7.15 11.37
CA ASN A 629 27.85 6.11 11.27
C ASN A 629 28.25 5.61 12.67
N PRO A 630 27.41 4.77 13.31
CA PRO A 630 27.66 4.27 14.67
C PRO A 630 28.93 3.40 14.80
N PHE A 631 29.65 3.13 13.71
CA PHE A 631 30.83 2.27 13.66
C PHE A 631 32.18 2.99 13.81
N ASN A 632 32.21 4.32 13.87
CA ASN A 632 33.50 5.01 13.93
C ASN A 632 34.07 4.98 15.36
N SER A 633 35.01 4.06 15.60
CA SER A 633 35.60 3.73 16.91
C SER A 633 36.45 4.83 17.55
N SER A 634 36.47 6.04 17.01
CA SER A 634 37.23 7.18 17.55
C SER A 634 36.48 7.98 18.62
N PHE A 635 35.19 7.72 18.84
CA PHE A 635 34.34 8.53 19.74
C PHE A 635 33.79 7.79 20.96
N LEU A 636 34.01 6.48 21.08
CA LEU A 636 33.67 5.73 22.29
C LEU A 636 34.88 5.75 23.23
N THR A 637 34.86 6.63 24.24
CA THR A 637 35.82 6.55 25.34
C THR A 637 35.57 5.28 26.15
N SER A 638 36.65 4.66 26.63
CA SER A 638 36.73 3.32 27.23
C SER A 638 35.96 3.09 28.55
N GLU A 639 35.01 3.95 28.90
CA GLU A 639 34.17 3.85 30.12
C GLU A 639 32.65 3.84 29.83
N GLN A 640 32.23 3.72 28.58
CA GLN A 640 30.81 3.47 28.20
C GLN A 640 30.67 2.12 27.51
#